data_AF-A0A971YZN4-F1
#
_entry.id   AF-A0A971YZN4-F1
#
_cell.length_a   1.000
_cell.length_b   1.000
_cell.length_c   1.000
_cell.angle_alpha   90.00
_cell.angle_beta   90.00
_cell.angle_gamma   90.00
#
_symmetry.space_group_name_H-M   'P 1'
#
loop_
_entity.id
_entity.type
_entity.pdbx_description
1 polymer ?
#
loop_
_entity_poly.entity_id
_entity_poly.type
_entity_poly.pdbx_seq_one_letter_code
_entity_poly.pdbx_strand_id
1 'polypeptide(L)'
;MTVKAKSFLRLTAILLAVGFVAVFAYAQSAGTNQGGVLVGEITTINPQAPFSLPGAAGVTVTLEPGGYQAVTNAKGVFRIEAPPGVYTIRLEGPDYEPFESQVTVSATAESSFSASIFPAPKGKPVASLTRGGRTPETGPVPYNTSTGLDASASKNVSRYGIRWEIRDEQGNLVYNPYIPNEPLQLEPSPIPGSSPLSFNFTPPAPGRYTVKLILENEFSAGEVSTAEVTIEAINVAPEAKPAVIAGPYPPTKEPTGQLKISSGATTVVVGEKVFLAARALDRNFHSPELYNPDGRRPDAYGKNDDWYQRQFGWTWQLGYIGADGTVHDLTSQLQDSDGGSGITAQYPWFVAEQEGTYVAVLIAEDRDPHGSLASEPTTLKITALPREKAIVSDEATCLSCHQERAVAGMSCQSCHGPGGPHVGIDGRPGELANIMVSYEAAQCGQCHGEYAEWEKSRHADGYAFGYYEIAQPLLLNCAKCHYPQGFADAVNMAKESQKSFGDVEFKKPMYPNGPLFFDFSKLPEPLGKGISCQTCHNPHQISRENEAGLRLAKAELCGTCHEEKWQNALLEGTAGELGSAYEYPGKTYSRTNPHNTEEKCVLCHMSTVVTEVDANGIRKLGGHTMRMRDAGPDGKLGGFGPAPDNPNAVREGHEADDLLNTAVCLSCHADLSDFNYRGKQAEIYALWQELGTLLKKYNNGILPGYKPGDKCATCHRGGTLPFDNDPHLVLENAYTNYKLVMNDRSWGIHNYEYTLQLLQDSLESLKALER
;
A
#
# COMPACT_ATOMS: atom_id res chain seq x y z
N MET A 1 -7.09 68.55 -69.40
CA MET A 1 -5.75 68.62 -70.01
C MET A 1 -5.12 67.24 -69.93
N THR A 2 -4.83 66.71 -71.12
CA THR A 2 -3.93 65.58 -71.47
C THR A 2 -4.08 64.23 -70.72
N VAL A 3 -4.83 63.22 -71.21
CA VAL A 3 -4.64 62.36 -72.43
C VAL A 3 -3.51 61.34 -72.20
N LYS A 4 -3.64 60.00 -72.23
CA LYS A 4 -4.23 58.98 -73.16
C LYS A 4 -4.30 57.65 -72.35
N ALA A 5 -5.34 56.81 -72.34
CA ALA A 5 -6.05 56.08 -73.39
C ALA A 5 -5.22 55.03 -74.15
N LYS A 6 -5.55 53.72 -73.95
CA LYS A 6 -5.89 52.67 -74.96
C LYS A 6 -5.60 51.25 -74.42
N SER A 7 -6.61 50.43 -74.07
CA SER A 7 -7.44 49.52 -74.93
C SER A 7 -6.68 48.24 -75.36
N PHE A 8 -7.20 47.01 -75.49
CA PHE A 8 -8.47 46.28 -75.24
C PHE A 8 -8.17 44.80 -75.63
N LEU A 9 -8.99 43.84 -75.16
CA LEU A 9 -9.20 42.40 -75.52
C LEU A 9 -8.78 41.41 -74.41
N ARG A 10 -9.69 40.82 -73.62
CA ARG A 10 -10.72 39.76 -73.87
C ARG A 10 -10.16 38.40 -74.34
N LEU A 11 -10.16 37.41 -73.43
CA LEU A 11 -10.94 36.15 -73.48
C LEU A 11 -10.81 35.46 -72.08
N THR A 12 -11.85 35.41 -71.24
CA THR A 12 -12.68 34.21 -70.87
C THR A 12 -11.84 32.97 -70.51
N ALA A 13 -11.97 32.29 -69.35
CA ALA A 13 -13.18 31.97 -68.58
C ALA A 13 -12.87 31.40 -67.16
N ILE A 14 -13.71 31.77 -66.18
CA ILE A 14 -14.39 30.94 -65.16
C ILE A 14 -13.55 29.96 -64.30
N LEU A 15 -13.45 30.18 -62.98
CA LEU A 15 -14.17 29.41 -61.93
C LEU A 15 -13.89 29.92 -60.49
N LEU A 16 -14.88 29.66 -59.63
CA LEU A 16 -15.13 30.07 -58.24
C LEU A 16 -13.93 30.24 -57.28
N ALA A 17 -13.96 31.33 -56.50
CA ALA A 17 -13.11 31.53 -55.32
C ALA A 17 -13.84 31.09 -54.03
N VAL A 18 -13.17 30.20 -53.31
CA VAL A 18 -13.49 29.60 -52.02
C VAL A 18 -13.24 30.61 -50.89
N GLY A 19 -14.13 30.62 -49.89
CA GLY A 19 -14.02 31.41 -48.67
C GLY A 19 -12.86 30.93 -47.78
N PHE A 20 -12.10 31.91 -47.28
CA PHE A 20 -10.90 31.81 -46.47
C PHE A 20 -11.03 30.87 -45.25
N VAL A 21 -10.16 29.85 -45.17
CA VAL A 21 -9.73 29.21 -43.93
C VAL A 21 -8.40 29.86 -43.54
N ALA A 22 -8.35 30.47 -42.35
CA ALA A 22 -7.13 31.03 -41.79
C ALA A 22 -6.18 29.89 -41.37
N VAL A 23 -5.10 29.72 -42.13
CA VAL A 23 -3.97 28.86 -41.75
C VAL A 23 -3.13 29.65 -40.75
N PHE A 24 -3.17 29.25 -39.47
CA PHE A 24 -2.14 29.63 -38.51
C PHE A 24 -0.88 28.83 -38.83
N ALA A 25 0.09 29.48 -39.47
CA ALA A 25 1.43 28.95 -39.62
C ALA A 25 2.14 28.98 -38.26
N TYR A 26 2.23 27.82 -37.60
CA TYR A 26 3.17 27.62 -36.50
C TYR A 26 4.58 27.62 -37.09
N ALA A 27 5.33 28.70 -36.87
CA ALA A 27 6.76 28.71 -37.07
C ALA A 27 7.40 27.86 -35.96
N GLN A 28 7.84 26.65 -36.29
CA GLN A 28 8.73 25.87 -35.43
C GLN A 28 10.05 26.63 -35.26
N SER A 29 10.27 27.21 -34.08
CA SER A 29 11.60 27.59 -33.66
C SER A 29 12.39 26.31 -33.37
N ALA A 30 13.44 26.06 -34.14
CA ALA A 30 14.44 25.04 -33.88
C ALA A 30 15.21 25.37 -32.58
N GLY A 31 14.63 24.98 -31.45
CA GLY A 31 15.32 24.81 -30.18
C GLY A 31 15.94 23.42 -30.15
N THR A 32 17.15 23.31 -29.62
CA THR A 32 17.94 22.08 -29.53
C THR A 32 17.15 20.90 -28.94
N ASN A 33 16.93 19.87 -29.77
CA ASN A 33 16.29 18.60 -29.41
C ASN A 33 17.02 17.91 -28.25
N GLN A 34 16.44 17.93 -27.05
CA GLN A 34 16.57 16.76 -26.17
C GLN A 34 15.40 15.84 -26.55
N GLY A 35 15.69 14.80 -27.32
CA GLY A 35 14.70 13.82 -27.75
C GLY A 35 14.28 12.97 -26.56
N GLY A 36 13.00 13.04 -26.19
CA GLY A 36 12.42 12.07 -25.29
C GLY A 36 12.40 10.69 -25.94
N VAL A 37 12.50 9.64 -25.13
CA VAL A 37 12.51 8.25 -25.59
C VAL A 37 11.30 7.55 -25.00
N LEU A 38 10.43 7.03 -25.85
CA LEU A 38 9.38 6.11 -25.47
C LEU A 38 9.85 4.68 -25.77
N VAL A 39 10.06 3.89 -24.74
CA VAL A 39 10.27 2.44 -24.84
C VAL A 39 8.99 1.73 -24.44
N GLY A 40 8.80 0.51 -24.92
CA GLY A 40 7.61 -0.21 -24.54
C GLY A 40 7.58 -1.64 -25.01
N GLU A 41 6.61 -2.38 -24.47
CA GLU A 41 6.35 -3.76 -24.80
C GLU A 41 4.89 -3.93 -25.21
N ILE A 42 4.67 -4.32 -26.47
CA ILE A 42 3.35 -4.70 -26.97
C ILE A 42 3.25 -6.21 -26.96
N THR A 43 2.24 -6.72 -26.27
CA THR A 43 1.99 -8.16 -26.20
C THR A 43 0.70 -8.52 -26.91
N THR A 44 0.52 -9.81 -27.25
CA THR A 44 -0.75 -10.34 -27.77
C THR A 44 -1.28 -11.41 -26.85
N ILE A 45 -2.60 -11.61 -26.87
CA ILE A 45 -3.22 -12.72 -26.13
C ILE A 45 -2.74 -14.07 -26.65
N ASN A 46 -2.38 -14.97 -25.72
CA ASN A 46 -2.05 -16.37 -26.01
C ASN A 46 -3.03 -17.31 -25.29
N PRO A 47 -3.97 -17.94 -26.04
CA PRO A 47 -4.93 -18.91 -25.47
C PRO A 47 -4.26 -20.13 -24.82
N GLN A 48 -3.00 -20.41 -25.15
CA GLN A 48 -2.29 -21.61 -24.69
C GLN A 48 -1.36 -21.35 -23.49
N ALA A 49 -1.03 -20.10 -23.17
CA ALA A 49 -0.11 -19.73 -22.09
C ALA A 49 -0.57 -18.45 -21.34
N PRO A 50 -1.52 -18.55 -20.40
CA PRO A 50 -2.18 -17.38 -19.79
C PRO A 50 -1.31 -16.52 -18.85
N PHE A 51 -0.10 -17.00 -18.49
CA PHE A 51 0.86 -16.30 -17.62
C PHE A 51 2.08 -15.76 -18.36
N SER A 52 2.10 -15.89 -19.69
CA SER A 52 3.13 -15.32 -20.54
C SER A 52 2.46 -14.76 -21.78
N LEU A 53 2.31 -13.45 -21.81
CA LEU A 53 1.86 -12.74 -22.99
C LEU A 53 3.03 -12.71 -23.98
N PRO A 54 2.97 -13.40 -25.13
CA PRO A 54 4.01 -13.30 -26.14
C PRO A 54 4.05 -11.88 -26.69
N GLY A 55 5.25 -11.43 -27.04
CA GLY A 55 5.44 -10.17 -27.76
C GLY A 55 4.70 -10.17 -29.09
N ALA A 56 3.94 -9.10 -29.36
CA ALA A 56 3.29 -8.88 -30.63
C ALA A 56 4.30 -8.30 -31.61
N ALA A 57 4.88 -9.15 -32.46
CA ALA A 57 5.90 -8.75 -33.43
C ALA A 57 5.27 -8.07 -34.67
N GLY A 58 6.00 -7.11 -35.27
CA GLY A 58 5.59 -6.47 -36.52
C GLY A 58 4.42 -5.49 -36.41
N VAL A 59 4.12 -5.04 -35.19
CA VAL A 59 3.11 -4.00 -34.93
C VAL A 59 3.75 -2.65 -35.16
N THR A 60 3.14 -1.84 -36.02
CA THR A 60 3.49 -0.43 -36.21
C THR A 60 2.94 0.36 -35.04
N VAL A 61 3.83 1.00 -34.30
CA VAL A 61 3.53 1.92 -33.21
C VAL A 61 3.67 3.32 -33.76
N THR A 62 2.58 4.10 -33.82
CA THR A 62 2.56 5.47 -34.32
C THR A 62 2.17 6.43 -33.21
N LEU A 63 2.91 7.52 -33.04
CA LEU A 63 2.55 8.61 -32.13
C LEU A 63 2.00 9.80 -32.92
N GLU A 64 0.79 10.24 -32.57
CA GLU A 64 0.15 11.42 -33.14
C GLU A 64 -0.09 12.51 -32.07
N PRO A 65 0.20 13.79 -32.35
CA PRO A 65 0.63 14.35 -33.63
C PRO A 65 2.12 14.13 -33.92
N GLY A 66 2.48 14.02 -35.20
CA GLY A 66 3.89 14.05 -35.64
C GLY A 66 4.37 12.77 -36.33
N GLY A 67 3.54 11.71 -36.33
CA GLY A 67 3.78 10.50 -37.10
C GLY A 67 5.07 9.76 -36.74
N TYR A 68 5.54 9.87 -35.49
CA TYR A 68 6.72 9.13 -35.04
C TYR A 68 6.39 7.65 -35.00
N GLN A 69 7.20 6.83 -35.67
CA GLN A 69 6.90 5.42 -35.84
C GLN A 69 8.04 4.50 -35.39
N ALA A 70 7.67 3.37 -34.82
CA ALA A 70 8.54 2.21 -34.66
C ALA A 70 7.77 0.94 -35.01
N VAL A 71 8.50 -0.14 -35.24
CA VAL A 71 7.93 -1.48 -35.41
C VAL A 71 8.43 -2.36 -34.28
N THR A 72 7.52 -3.07 -33.64
CA THR A 72 7.86 -3.98 -32.55
C THR A 72 8.72 -5.16 -33.05
N ASN A 73 9.73 -5.52 -32.26
CA ASN A 73 10.58 -6.68 -32.57
C ASN A 73 9.88 -8.01 -32.21
N ALA A 74 10.60 -9.14 -32.35
CA ALA A 74 10.07 -10.47 -32.05
C ALA A 74 9.61 -10.66 -30.58
N LYS A 75 10.09 -9.82 -29.66
CA LYS A 75 9.68 -9.78 -28.25
C LYS A 75 8.60 -8.73 -27.98
N GLY A 76 8.03 -8.09 -29.02
CA GLY A 76 7.03 -7.04 -28.85
C GLY A 76 7.61 -5.69 -28.42
N VAL A 77 8.93 -5.58 -28.31
CA VAL A 77 9.58 -4.37 -27.79
C VAL A 77 9.75 -3.34 -28.90
N PHE A 78 9.48 -2.07 -28.59
CA PHE A 78 9.71 -0.93 -29.46
C PHE A 78 10.47 0.20 -28.74
N ARG A 79 11.03 1.11 -29.53
CA ARG A 79 11.65 2.34 -29.07
C ARG A 79 11.36 3.45 -30.08
N ILE A 80 10.75 4.54 -29.64
CA ILE A 80 10.45 5.74 -30.44
C ILE A 80 11.15 6.93 -29.80
N GLU A 81 11.88 7.69 -30.61
CA GLU A 81 12.38 9.01 -30.22
C GLU A 81 11.39 10.06 -30.69
N ALA A 82 10.81 10.79 -29.74
CA ALA A 82 9.84 11.84 -30.01
C ALA A 82 10.09 13.01 -29.04
N PRO A 83 9.79 14.25 -29.43
CA PRO A 83 9.80 15.36 -28.49
C PRO A 83 8.97 15.06 -27.23
N PRO A 84 9.33 15.63 -26.08
CA PRO A 84 8.51 15.50 -24.90
C PRO A 84 7.11 16.07 -25.14
N GLY A 85 6.07 15.33 -24.76
CA GLY A 85 4.69 15.69 -25.08
C GLY A 85 3.72 14.53 -24.90
N VAL A 86 2.43 14.82 -25.09
CA VAL A 86 1.36 13.81 -25.03
C VAL A 86 0.92 13.46 -26.43
N TYR A 87 0.84 12.15 -26.68
CA TYR A 87 0.57 11.58 -27.99
C TYR A 87 -0.57 10.57 -27.90
N THR A 88 -1.38 10.52 -28.96
CA THR A 88 -2.20 9.35 -29.25
C THR A 88 -1.28 8.28 -29.83
N ILE A 89 -1.05 7.21 -29.07
CA ILE A 89 -0.35 6.03 -29.56
C ILE A 89 -1.35 5.13 -30.28
N ARG A 90 -1.06 4.85 -31.55
CA ARG A 90 -1.82 3.93 -32.41
C ARG A 90 -0.98 2.70 -32.68
N LEU A 91 -1.57 1.53 -32.45
CA LEU A 91 -0.98 0.24 -32.72
C LEU A 91 -1.73 -0.40 -33.89
N GLU A 92 -1.01 -0.64 -34.98
CA GLU A 92 -1.58 -1.22 -36.20
C GLU A 92 -0.73 -2.38 -36.68
N GLY A 93 -1.38 -3.49 -37.06
CA GLY A 93 -0.71 -4.63 -37.67
C GLY A 93 -1.71 -5.51 -38.41
N PRO A 94 -1.30 -6.21 -39.49
CA PRO A 94 -2.22 -6.93 -40.36
C PRO A 94 -2.96 -8.09 -39.68
N ASP A 95 -2.41 -8.62 -38.59
CA ASP A 95 -2.98 -9.73 -37.82
C ASP A 95 -3.70 -9.29 -36.54
N TYR A 96 -3.80 -7.98 -36.27
CA TYR A 96 -4.29 -7.44 -35.00
C TYR A 96 -5.40 -6.41 -35.21
N GLU A 97 -6.31 -6.32 -34.23
CA GLU A 97 -7.26 -5.22 -34.16
C GLU A 97 -6.52 -3.90 -33.88
N PRO A 98 -6.89 -2.80 -34.54
CA PRO A 98 -6.35 -1.48 -34.23
C PRO A 98 -6.59 -1.11 -32.77
N PHE A 99 -5.58 -0.53 -32.14
CA PHE A 99 -5.67 -0.04 -30.77
C PHE A 99 -5.15 1.38 -30.67
N GLU A 100 -5.87 2.22 -29.93
CA GLU A 100 -5.47 3.60 -29.65
C GLU A 100 -5.50 3.86 -28.15
N SER A 101 -4.53 4.62 -27.65
CA SER A 101 -4.44 5.11 -26.27
C SER A 101 -3.71 6.45 -26.22
N GLN A 102 -3.78 7.16 -25.09
CA GLN A 102 -2.88 8.27 -24.81
C GLN A 102 -1.57 7.76 -24.17
N VAL A 103 -0.46 8.44 -24.46
CA VAL A 103 0.86 8.20 -23.86
C VAL A 103 1.63 9.51 -23.71
N THR A 104 2.44 9.63 -22.67
CA THR A 104 3.34 10.78 -22.45
C THR A 104 4.78 10.39 -22.69
N VAL A 105 5.51 11.23 -23.42
CA VAL A 105 6.96 11.16 -23.59
C VAL A 105 7.61 12.24 -22.72
N SER A 106 8.48 11.83 -21.82
CA SER A 106 9.22 12.68 -20.88
C SER A 106 10.47 13.30 -21.50
N ALA A 107 10.89 14.45 -20.96
CA ALA A 107 12.09 15.17 -21.36
C ALA A 107 13.36 14.67 -20.66
N THR A 108 13.23 14.02 -19.50
CA THR A 108 14.36 13.75 -18.59
C THR A 108 14.56 12.26 -18.29
N ALA A 109 13.63 11.41 -18.68
CA ALA A 109 13.69 9.96 -18.48
C ALA A 109 13.11 9.19 -19.67
N GLU A 110 13.53 7.94 -19.85
CA GLU A 110 12.84 7.02 -20.77
C GLU A 110 11.41 6.80 -20.26
N SER A 111 10.43 7.08 -21.11
CA SER A 111 9.02 6.82 -20.84
C SER A 111 8.70 5.39 -21.24
N SER A 112 7.86 4.72 -20.47
CA SER A 112 7.46 3.34 -20.74
C SER A 112 5.98 3.26 -21.15
N PHE A 113 5.69 2.48 -22.18
CA PHE A 113 4.32 2.13 -22.56
C PHE A 113 4.16 0.63 -22.80
N SER A 114 3.15 0.02 -22.21
CA SER A 114 2.84 -1.39 -22.43
C SER A 114 1.36 -1.59 -22.69
N ALA A 115 1.04 -2.41 -23.68
CA ALA A 115 -0.35 -2.76 -24.02
C ALA A 115 -0.45 -4.19 -24.56
N SER A 116 -1.59 -4.82 -24.30
CA SER A 116 -1.94 -6.13 -24.87
C SER A 116 -2.95 -5.94 -26.00
N ILE A 117 -2.62 -6.28 -27.23
CA ILE A 117 -3.52 -6.19 -28.39
C ILE A 117 -4.20 -7.52 -28.71
N PHE A 118 -5.35 -7.44 -29.37
CA PHE A 118 -6.15 -8.61 -29.75
C PHE A 118 -5.88 -8.96 -31.22
N PRO A 119 -5.71 -10.25 -31.56
CA PRO A 119 -5.70 -10.69 -32.94
C PRO A 119 -7.00 -10.31 -33.66
N ALA A 120 -6.90 -9.89 -34.91
CA ALA A 120 -8.06 -9.63 -35.75
C ALA A 120 -8.93 -10.91 -35.83
N PRO A 121 -10.23 -10.84 -35.52
CA PRO A 121 -11.11 -12.01 -35.56
C PRO A 121 -11.10 -12.67 -36.95
N LYS A 122 -11.04 -14.01 -36.99
CA LYS A 122 -11.06 -14.78 -38.27
C LYS A 122 -12.38 -15.52 -38.48
N GLY A 123 -13.41 -15.23 -37.67
CA GLY A 123 -14.73 -15.84 -37.73
C GLY A 123 -15.61 -15.50 -36.52
N LYS A 124 -16.77 -16.16 -36.42
CA LYS A 124 -17.72 -15.97 -35.30
C LYS A 124 -17.05 -16.23 -33.94
N PRO A 125 -17.40 -15.46 -32.89
CA PRO A 125 -16.83 -15.65 -31.56
C PRO A 125 -17.31 -16.97 -30.95
N VAL A 126 -16.45 -17.57 -30.11
CA VAL A 126 -16.81 -18.73 -29.29
C VAL A 126 -16.43 -18.41 -27.85
N ALA A 127 -17.45 -18.12 -27.03
CA ALA A 127 -17.27 -17.85 -25.61
C ALA A 127 -16.91 -19.13 -24.84
N SER A 128 -15.93 -19.00 -23.96
CA SER A 128 -15.57 -20.01 -22.96
C SER A 128 -15.32 -19.29 -21.65
N LEU A 129 -15.85 -19.84 -20.57
CA LEU A 129 -15.68 -19.29 -19.25
C LEU A 129 -15.50 -20.42 -18.25
N THR A 130 -14.43 -20.36 -17.48
CA THR A 130 -14.18 -21.25 -16.35
C THR A 130 -13.96 -20.43 -15.09
N ARG A 131 -14.42 -20.95 -13.96
CA ARG A 131 -14.08 -20.39 -12.66
C ARG A 131 -12.71 -20.90 -12.22
N GLY A 132 -11.86 -20.00 -11.74
CA GLY A 132 -10.43 -20.23 -11.55
C GLY A 132 -9.65 -20.06 -12.86
N GLY A 133 -8.32 -20.17 -12.77
CA GLY A 133 -7.42 -20.20 -13.94
C GLY A 133 -7.34 -21.60 -14.57
N ARG A 134 -6.13 -22.02 -14.95
CA ARG A 134 -5.86 -23.38 -15.49
C ARG A 134 -6.32 -24.53 -14.58
N THR A 135 -6.44 -24.29 -13.28
CA THR A 135 -7.03 -25.24 -12.33
C THR A 135 -8.41 -24.74 -11.98
N PRO A 136 -9.48 -25.42 -12.45
CA PRO A 136 -10.85 -25.01 -12.14
C PRO A 136 -11.08 -24.98 -10.63
N GLU A 137 -11.61 -23.86 -10.14
CA GLU A 137 -12.11 -23.76 -8.78
C GLU A 137 -13.50 -24.40 -8.70
N THR A 138 -13.75 -25.20 -7.66
CA THR A 138 -15.03 -25.86 -7.44
C THR A 138 -15.50 -25.63 -6.00
N GLY A 139 -16.81 -25.73 -5.76
CA GLY A 139 -17.41 -25.55 -4.44
C GLY A 139 -17.68 -24.09 -4.07
N PRO A 140 -18.35 -23.82 -2.95
CA PRO A 140 -18.70 -22.46 -2.55
C PRO A 140 -17.46 -21.61 -2.21
N VAL A 141 -17.59 -20.28 -2.31
CA VAL A 141 -16.60 -19.30 -1.86
C VAL A 141 -17.13 -18.51 -0.68
N PRO A 142 -16.28 -18.00 0.22
CA PRO A 142 -16.70 -16.95 1.13
C PRO A 142 -17.23 -15.76 0.32
N TYR A 143 -18.33 -15.16 0.76
CA TYR A 143 -18.73 -13.88 0.19
C TYR A 143 -17.67 -12.82 0.49
N ASN A 144 -17.70 -11.73 -0.27
CA ASN A 144 -16.65 -10.74 -0.41
C ASN A 144 -15.30 -11.28 -0.90
N THR A 145 -15.03 -12.58 -0.96
CA THR A 145 -13.76 -13.06 -1.53
C THR A 145 -13.77 -13.00 -3.06
N SER A 146 -12.74 -12.38 -3.64
CA SER A 146 -12.53 -12.33 -5.09
C SER A 146 -12.32 -13.74 -5.63
N THR A 147 -13.15 -14.16 -6.59
CA THR A 147 -12.98 -15.41 -7.35
C THR A 147 -12.51 -15.09 -8.76
N GLY A 148 -11.47 -15.80 -9.19
CA GLY A 148 -10.94 -15.66 -10.54
C GLY A 148 -11.86 -16.31 -11.57
N LEU A 149 -11.89 -15.71 -12.75
CA LEU A 149 -12.61 -16.17 -13.92
C LEU A 149 -11.66 -16.15 -15.10
N ASP A 150 -11.61 -17.24 -15.86
CA ASP A 150 -10.73 -17.40 -17.00
C ASP A 150 -11.54 -17.63 -18.27
N ALA A 151 -11.37 -16.71 -19.22
CA ALA A 151 -11.96 -16.78 -20.55
C ALA A 151 -10.91 -17.00 -21.65
N SER A 152 -9.67 -17.35 -21.29
CA SER A 152 -8.55 -17.52 -22.23
C SER A 152 -8.80 -18.61 -23.29
N ALA A 153 -9.69 -19.56 -23.03
CA ALA A 153 -10.11 -20.58 -23.99
C ALA A 153 -11.11 -20.07 -25.05
N SER A 154 -11.57 -18.81 -24.94
CA SER A 154 -12.44 -18.18 -25.93
C SER A 154 -11.73 -17.97 -27.27
N LYS A 155 -12.48 -17.98 -28.38
CA LYS A 155 -11.95 -17.83 -29.74
C LYS A 155 -12.57 -16.65 -30.47
N ASN A 156 -11.80 -16.07 -31.40
CA ASN A 156 -12.20 -14.90 -32.21
C ASN A 156 -12.73 -13.75 -31.34
N VAL A 157 -12.09 -13.54 -30.19
CA VAL A 157 -12.47 -12.50 -29.25
C VAL A 157 -12.07 -11.14 -29.81
N SER A 158 -13.01 -10.19 -29.85
CA SER A 158 -12.72 -8.79 -30.17
C SER A 158 -12.66 -7.97 -28.89
N ARG A 159 -11.71 -7.04 -28.79
CA ARG A 159 -11.62 -6.10 -27.65
C ARG A 159 -12.93 -5.34 -27.39
N TYR A 160 -13.64 -4.97 -28.46
CA TYR A 160 -14.82 -4.10 -28.38
C TYR A 160 -16.14 -4.88 -28.22
N GLY A 161 -16.08 -6.21 -28.32
CA GLY A 161 -17.26 -7.08 -28.25
C GLY A 161 -17.31 -7.99 -27.03
N ILE A 162 -16.51 -7.73 -25.99
CA ILE A 162 -16.60 -8.46 -24.72
C ILE A 162 -17.59 -7.75 -23.79
N ARG A 163 -18.58 -8.50 -23.29
CA ARG A 163 -19.53 -8.04 -22.28
C ARG A 163 -19.72 -9.09 -21.19
N TRP A 164 -20.00 -8.61 -19.98
CA TRP A 164 -20.32 -9.46 -18.84
C TRP A 164 -21.65 -9.05 -18.22
N GLU A 165 -22.44 -10.02 -17.79
CA GLU A 165 -23.59 -9.80 -16.92
C GLU A 165 -23.43 -10.65 -15.66
N ILE A 166 -23.65 -10.04 -14.50
CA ILE A 166 -23.72 -10.77 -13.23
C ILE A 166 -25.13 -10.66 -12.71
N ARG A 167 -25.76 -11.81 -12.48
CA ARG A 167 -27.13 -11.88 -11.95
C ARG A 167 -27.18 -12.65 -10.65
N ASP A 168 -28.05 -12.23 -9.75
CA ASP A 168 -28.38 -12.98 -8.54
C ASP A 168 -29.27 -14.19 -8.85
N GLU A 169 -29.61 -14.97 -7.83
CA GLU A 169 -30.47 -16.15 -7.94
C GLU A 169 -31.89 -15.80 -8.42
N GLN A 170 -32.36 -14.58 -8.15
CA GLN A 170 -33.65 -14.07 -8.62
C GLN A 170 -33.60 -13.55 -10.07
N GLY A 171 -32.42 -13.52 -10.68
CA GLY A 171 -32.18 -13.05 -12.04
C GLY A 171 -32.00 -11.53 -12.16
N ASN A 172 -31.95 -10.79 -11.05
CA ASN A 172 -31.70 -9.35 -11.06
C ASN A 172 -30.24 -9.09 -11.45
N LEU A 173 -30.02 -8.01 -12.20
CA LEU A 173 -28.69 -7.59 -12.60
C LEU A 173 -27.97 -6.96 -11.40
N VAL A 174 -26.92 -7.61 -10.91
CA VAL A 174 -26.08 -7.17 -9.79
C VAL A 174 -24.99 -6.21 -10.29
N TYR A 175 -24.39 -6.54 -11.44
CA TYR A 175 -23.31 -5.74 -12.02
C TYR A 175 -23.30 -5.87 -13.55
N ASN A 176 -23.11 -4.75 -14.25
CA ASN A 176 -22.90 -4.66 -15.69
C ASN A 176 -21.91 -3.53 -16.00
N PRO A 177 -20.62 -3.84 -16.20
CA PRO A 177 -19.58 -2.83 -16.44
C PRO A 177 -19.59 -2.26 -17.87
N TYR A 178 -20.48 -2.73 -18.76
CA TYR A 178 -20.39 -2.42 -20.19
C TYR A 178 -21.02 -1.08 -20.54
N ILE A 179 -20.21 -0.17 -21.07
CA ILE A 179 -20.63 1.04 -21.79
C ILE A 179 -20.48 0.76 -23.30
N PRO A 180 -21.53 0.95 -24.14
CA PRO A 180 -21.46 0.67 -25.57
C PRO A 180 -20.35 1.43 -26.30
N ASN A 181 -19.61 0.73 -27.16
CA ASN A 181 -18.55 1.28 -28.04
C ASN A 181 -17.31 1.85 -27.32
N GLU A 182 -17.17 1.63 -26.02
CA GLU A 182 -15.92 1.89 -25.31
C GLU A 182 -15.17 0.58 -25.07
N PRO A 183 -13.82 0.56 -25.23
CA PRO A 183 -13.05 -0.60 -24.81
C PRO A 183 -13.28 -0.81 -23.30
N LEU A 184 -13.53 -2.07 -22.94
CA LEU A 184 -13.81 -2.48 -21.57
C LEU A 184 -12.79 -1.87 -20.59
N GLN A 185 -13.22 -0.92 -19.75
CA GLN A 185 -12.47 -0.53 -18.54
C GLN A 185 -12.67 -1.62 -17.49
N LEU A 186 -12.06 -2.77 -17.70
CA LEU A 186 -11.78 -3.73 -16.64
C LEU A 186 -10.27 -3.86 -16.55
N GLU A 187 -9.77 -3.77 -15.33
CA GLU A 187 -8.33 -3.79 -15.10
C GLU A 187 -7.76 -5.14 -15.53
N PRO A 188 -6.66 -5.15 -16.30
CA PRO A 188 -5.78 -6.30 -16.37
C PRO A 188 -5.44 -6.72 -14.94
N SER A 189 -5.25 -8.02 -14.69
CA SER A 189 -4.80 -8.44 -13.37
C SER A 189 -3.52 -7.66 -13.00
N PRO A 190 -3.41 -7.15 -11.76
CA PRO A 190 -2.33 -6.26 -11.33
C PRO A 190 -0.94 -6.93 -11.38
N ILE A 191 -0.90 -8.22 -11.72
CA ILE A 191 0.31 -8.99 -11.96
C ILE A 191 0.78 -8.71 -13.40
N PRO A 192 1.98 -8.11 -13.59
CA PRO A 192 2.56 -7.94 -14.92
C PRO A 192 2.58 -9.27 -15.71
N GLY A 193 2.04 -9.27 -16.93
CA GLY A 193 1.94 -10.46 -17.78
C GLY A 193 0.65 -11.29 -17.65
N SER A 194 -0.36 -10.78 -16.93
CA SER A 194 -1.67 -11.42 -16.82
C SER A 194 -2.53 -11.26 -18.08
N SER A 195 -3.28 -12.31 -18.43
CA SER A 195 -4.18 -12.29 -19.59
C SER A 195 -5.30 -11.25 -19.44
N PRO A 196 -5.62 -10.43 -20.48
CA PRO A 196 -6.80 -9.56 -20.48
C PRO A 196 -8.12 -10.34 -20.55
N LEU A 197 -8.04 -11.68 -20.63
CA LEU A 197 -9.17 -12.60 -20.53
C LEU A 197 -9.28 -13.25 -19.14
N SER A 198 -8.60 -12.71 -18.13
CA SER A 198 -8.77 -13.08 -16.73
C SER A 198 -9.53 -11.97 -16.00
N PHE A 199 -10.57 -12.36 -15.28
CA PHE A 199 -11.47 -11.45 -14.57
C PHE A 199 -11.62 -11.88 -13.13
N ASN A 200 -12.04 -10.95 -12.28
CA ASN A 200 -12.36 -11.25 -10.88
C ASN A 200 -13.80 -10.84 -10.60
N PHE A 201 -14.52 -11.68 -9.87
CA PHE A 201 -15.81 -11.32 -9.29
C PHE A 201 -15.74 -11.46 -7.78
N THR A 202 -16.26 -10.46 -7.07
CA THR A 202 -16.38 -10.46 -5.62
C THR A 202 -17.87 -10.49 -5.26
N PRO A 203 -18.42 -11.63 -4.79
CA PRO A 203 -19.82 -11.73 -4.41
C PRO A 203 -20.11 -10.83 -3.20
N PRO A 204 -21.08 -9.90 -3.23
CA PRO A 204 -21.27 -8.94 -2.13
C PRO A 204 -21.95 -9.50 -0.89
N ALA A 205 -22.64 -10.65 -1.02
CA ALA A 205 -23.37 -11.31 0.07
C ALA A 205 -23.51 -12.81 -0.21
N PRO A 206 -23.86 -13.65 0.78
CA PRO A 206 -24.19 -15.05 0.55
C PRO A 206 -25.34 -15.23 -0.45
N GLY A 207 -25.22 -16.23 -1.33
CA GLY A 207 -26.20 -16.48 -2.39
C GLY A 207 -25.57 -17.09 -3.64
N ARG A 208 -26.39 -17.38 -4.65
CA ARG A 208 -25.93 -17.86 -5.96
C ARG A 208 -25.89 -16.74 -6.97
N TYR A 209 -24.77 -16.64 -7.67
CA TYR A 209 -24.54 -15.65 -8.72
C TYR A 209 -24.21 -16.34 -10.03
N THR A 210 -24.85 -15.93 -11.11
CA THR A 210 -24.53 -16.38 -12.46
C THR A 210 -23.73 -15.28 -13.15
N VAL A 211 -22.48 -15.60 -13.49
CA VAL A 211 -21.62 -14.73 -14.29
C VAL A 211 -21.68 -15.21 -15.73
N LYS A 212 -22.15 -14.33 -16.62
CA LYS A 212 -22.32 -14.57 -18.03
C LYS A 212 -21.32 -13.75 -18.84
N LEU A 213 -20.45 -14.42 -19.56
CA LEU A 213 -19.67 -13.87 -20.66
C LEU A 213 -20.53 -13.80 -21.91
N ILE A 214 -20.51 -12.66 -22.59
CA ILE A 214 -21.16 -12.40 -23.87
C ILE A 214 -20.08 -11.87 -24.81
N LEU A 215 -19.87 -12.54 -25.93
CA LEU A 215 -18.92 -12.17 -26.96
C LEU A 215 -19.62 -11.83 -28.27
N GLU A 216 -19.19 -10.74 -28.87
CA GLU A 216 -19.58 -10.27 -30.19
C GLU A 216 -18.34 -9.87 -30.99
N ASN A 217 -18.42 -9.94 -32.32
CA ASN A 217 -17.45 -9.32 -33.22
C ASN A 217 -18.13 -9.01 -34.56
N GLU A 218 -17.38 -8.47 -35.52
CA GLU A 218 -17.91 -8.13 -36.86
C GLU A 218 -18.53 -9.31 -37.64
N PHE A 219 -18.19 -10.56 -37.30
CA PHE A 219 -18.74 -11.78 -37.91
C PHE A 219 -20.01 -12.29 -37.22
N SER A 220 -20.42 -11.70 -36.08
CA SER A 220 -21.58 -12.11 -35.31
C SER A 220 -22.91 -11.90 -36.02
N ALA A 221 -23.01 -10.88 -36.91
CA ALA A 221 -24.26 -10.51 -37.59
C ALA A 221 -25.46 -10.32 -36.63
N GLY A 222 -25.20 -9.80 -35.42
CA GLY A 222 -26.20 -9.61 -34.37
C GLY A 222 -26.47 -10.84 -33.48
N GLU A 223 -25.80 -11.97 -33.71
CA GLU A 223 -25.84 -13.14 -32.83
C GLU A 223 -24.62 -13.17 -31.89
N VAL A 224 -24.87 -13.08 -30.58
CA VAL A 224 -23.82 -13.15 -29.55
C VAL A 224 -23.48 -14.59 -29.17
N SER A 225 -22.21 -14.84 -28.85
CA SER A 225 -21.76 -16.10 -28.23
C SER A 225 -21.72 -15.94 -26.71
N THR A 226 -22.20 -16.92 -25.94
CA THR A 226 -22.26 -16.78 -24.48
C THR A 226 -21.69 -17.98 -23.74
N ALA A 227 -21.06 -17.75 -22.60
CA ALA A 227 -20.64 -18.77 -21.65
C ALA A 227 -20.98 -18.32 -20.23
N GLU A 228 -21.35 -19.24 -19.35
CA GLU A 228 -21.82 -18.93 -18.01
C GLU A 228 -21.14 -19.82 -16.97
N VAL A 229 -20.88 -19.26 -15.79
CA VAL A 229 -20.49 -20.01 -14.60
C VAL A 229 -21.35 -19.55 -13.42
N THR A 230 -21.66 -20.49 -12.53
CA THR A 230 -22.36 -20.21 -11.28
C THR A 230 -21.38 -20.22 -10.12
N ILE A 231 -21.50 -19.20 -9.26
CA ILE A 231 -20.68 -19.01 -8.07
C ILE A 231 -21.64 -19.02 -6.89
N GLU A 232 -21.44 -19.98 -5.99
CA GLU A 232 -22.14 -20.04 -4.72
C GLU A 232 -21.28 -19.34 -3.67
N ALA A 233 -21.76 -18.22 -3.14
CA ALA A 233 -21.15 -17.50 -2.05
C ALA A 233 -21.83 -17.90 -0.74
N ILE A 234 -21.03 -18.16 0.30
CA ILE A 234 -21.51 -18.55 1.63
C ILE A 234 -20.86 -17.66 2.68
N ASN A 235 -21.48 -17.55 3.85
CA ASN A 235 -20.77 -17.15 5.05
C ASN A 235 -19.89 -18.32 5.51
N VAL A 236 -18.59 -18.09 5.73
CA VAL A 236 -17.69 -19.05 6.37
C VAL A 236 -17.32 -18.61 7.79
N ALA A 237 -17.15 -19.57 8.69
CA ALA A 237 -16.73 -19.26 10.06
C ALA A 237 -15.34 -18.58 10.09
N PRO A 238 -15.10 -17.68 11.07
CA PRO A 238 -13.81 -17.03 11.22
C PRO A 238 -12.74 -18.01 11.72
N GLU A 239 -11.47 -17.64 11.59
CA GLU A 239 -10.33 -18.36 12.16
C GLU A 239 -9.87 -17.67 13.45
N ALA A 240 -10.02 -18.34 14.60
CA ALA A 240 -9.50 -17.86 15.88
C ALA A 240 -7.97 -17.97 15.95
N LYS A 241 -7.32 -16.95 16.51
CA LYS A 241 -5.86 -16.82 16.62
C LYS A 241 -5.47 -16.35 18.03
N PRO A 242 -5.51 -17.24 19.03
CA PRO A 242 -5.08 -16.90 20.39
C PRO A 242 -3.57 -16.66 20.43
N ALA A 243 -3.14 -15.68 21.23
CA ALA A 243 -1.73 -15.38 21.48
C ALA A 243 -1.46 -15.03 22.95
N VAL A 244 -0.21 -15.18 23.38
CA VAL A 244 0.29 -14.55 24.62
C VAL A 244 0.87 -13.18 24.23
N ILE A 245 0.63 -12.15 25.05
CA ILE A 245 1.17 -10.80 24.85
C ILE A 245 1.94 -10.33 26.08
N ALA A 246 2.86 -9.39 25.87
CA ALA A 246 3.44 -8.62 26.96
C ALA A 246 2.36 -7.66 27.50
N GLY A 247 1.85 -7.95 28.71
CA GLY A 247 0.71 -7.26 29.31
C GLY A 247 1.09 -6.02 30.13
N PRO A 248 0.11 -5.25 30.63
CA PRO A 248 -1.29 -5.67 30.78
C PRO A 248 -2.20 -5.45 29.57
N TYR A 249 -1.80 -4.60 28.62
CA TYR A 249 -2.61 -4.22 27.45
C TYR A 249 -1.79 -4.31 26.16
N PRO A 250 -2.42 -4.49 24.98
CA PRO A 250 -1.75 -4.27 23.69
C PRO A 250 -1.36 -2.80 23.50
N PRO A 251 -0.71 -2.44 22.38
CA PRO A 251 -0.59 -1.04 21.97
C PRO A 251 -1.95 -0.34 21.93
N THR A 252 -2.08 0.85 22.53
CA THR A 252 -3.35 1.61 22.59
C THR A 252 -3.24 3.00 22.00
N LYS A 253 -4.37 3.61 21.60
CA LYS A 253 -4.40 5.02 21.14
C LYS A 253 -4.00 6.01 22.22
N GLU A 254 -4.39 5.72 23.46
CA GLU A 254 -4.15 6.54 24.65
C GLU A 254 -3.26 5.74 25.60
N PRO A 255 -1.93 5.79 25.41
CA PRO A 255 -1.02 4.92 26.15
C PRO A 255 -1.00 5.31 27.63
N THR A 256 -0.89 4.31 28.51
CA THR A 256 -0.95 4.52 29.96
C THR A 256 0.37 4.99 30.57
N GLY A 257 1.46 4.93 29.80
CA GLY A 257 2.82 5.23 30.26
C GLY A 257 3.42 4.15 31.17
N GLN A 258 2.66 3.09 31.48
CA GLN A 258 3.12 1.99 32.32
C GLN A 258 3.96 1.00 31.52
N LEU A 259 5.05 0.55 32.13
CA LEU A 259 5.86 -0.54 31.59
C LEU A 259 5.05 -1.84 31.53
N LYS A 260 5.38 -2.68 30.55
CA LYS A 260 4.84 -4.02 30.46
C LYS A 260 5.42 -4.89 31.58
N ILE A 261 4.61 -5.81 32.10
CA ILE A 261 4.97 -6.61 33.29
C ILE A 261 5.11 -8.11 32.99
N SER A 262 5.01 -8.51 31.72
CA SER A 262 5.28 -9.87 31.26
C SER A 262 6.04 -9.83 29.93
N SER A 263 6.73 -10.93 29.61
CA SER A 263 7.48 -11.09 28.36
C SER A 263 6.60 -11.39 27.15
N GLY A 264 5.37 -11.87 27.36
CA GLY A 264 4.55 -12.40 26.27
C GLY A 264 5.01 -13.76 25.74
N ALA A 265 5.90 -14.46 26.46
CA ALA A 265 6.35 -15.79 26.09
C ALA A 265 5.33 -16.88 26.47
N THR A 266 5.33 -17.98 25.72
CA THR A 266 4.54 -19.18 26.03
C THR A 266 5.19 -20.06 27.10
N THR A 267 6.46 -19.83 27.44
CA THR A 267 7.12 -20.43 28.60
C THR A 267 7.26 -19.36 29.68
N VAL A 268 6.73 -19.62 30.86
CA VAL A 268 6.67 -18.67 31.99
C VAL A 268 7.20 -19.30 33.27
N VAL A 269 7.57 -18.46 34.23
CA VAL A 269 7.91 -18.92 35.58
C VAL A 269 6.63 -19.10 36.39
N VAL A 270 6.58 -20.15 37.21
CA VAL A 270 5.47 -20.36 38.15
C VAL A 270 5.25 -19.10 39.01
N GLY A 271 4.00 -18.64 39.06
CA GLY A 271 3.56 -17.41 39.74
C GLY A 271 3.48 -16.17 38.84
N GLU A 272 3.90 -16.25 37.58
CA GLU A 272 3.81 -15.13 36.64
C GLU A 272 2.38 -14.91 36.13
N LYS A 273 2.06 -13.64 35.83
CA LYS A 273 0.84 -13.27 35.12
C LYS A 273 1.00 -13.55 33.63
N VAL A 274 0.06 -14.27 33.06
CA VAL A 274 -0.03 -14.57 31.64
C VAL A 274 -1.15 -13.74 31.04
N PHE A 275 -0.82 -12.87 30.10
CA PHE A 275 -1.79 -12.05 29.37
C PHE A 275 -2.04 -12.66 28.00
N LEU A 276 -3.30 -12.88 27.69
CA LEU A 276 -3.76 -13.48 26.45
C LEU A 276 -4.35 -12.39 25.54
N ALA A 277 -4.32 -12.65 24.24
CA ALA A 277 -5.01 -11.84 23.25
C ALA A 277 -5.86 -12.74 22.35
N ALA A 278 -7.14 -12.38 22.23
CA ALA A 278 -8.07 -12.94 21.29
C ALA A 278 -7.98 -12.13 20.01
N ARG A 279 -7.73 -12.84 18.91
CA ARG A 279 -7.75 -12.30 17.57
C ARG A 279 -8.46 -13.29 16.66
N ALA A 280 -9.05 -12.80 15.59
CA ALA A 280 -9.64 -13.61 14.55
C ALA A 280 -9.40 -13.01 13.17
N LEU A 281 -9.49 -13.86 12.16
CA LEU A 281 -9.50 -13.50 10.76
C LEU A 281 -10.77 -14.03 10.14
N ASP A 282 -11.43 -13.21 9.34
CA ASP A 282 -12.58 -13.63 8.57
C ASP A 282 -12.38 -13.30 7.09
N ARG A 283 -12.71 -14.27 6.23
CA ARG A 283 -12.66 -14.16 4.76
C ARG A 283 -13.87 -13.41 4.21
N ASN A 284 -14.97 -13.36 4.97
CA ASN A 284 -16.17 -12.61 4.67
C ASN A 284 -15.97 -11.09 4.84
N PHE A 285 -15.13 -10.71 5.80
CA PHE A 285 -14.92 -9.31 6.18
C PHE A 285 -13.61 -8.79 5.60
N HIS A 286 -13.76 -7.92 4.62
CA HIS A 286 -12.67 -7.06 4.17
C HIS A 286 -12.55 -5.81 5.02
N SER A 287 -11.35 -5.23 5.02
CA SER A 287 -11.09 -3.87 5.45
C SER A 287 -11.97 -2.90 4.64
N PRO A 288 -12.59 -1.91 5.30
CA PRO A 288 -13.37 -0.88 4.63
C PRO A 288 -12.54 -0.20 3.54
N GLU A 289 -13.14 0.04 2.37
CA GLU A 289 -12.44 0.59 1.18
C GLU A 289 -11.81 1.97 1.43
N LEU A 290 -12.51 2.79 2.20
CA LEU A 290 -11.97 3.96 2.84
C LEU A 290 -11.47 3.49 4.20
N TYR A 291 -10.23 3.79 4.55
CA TYR A 291 -9.75 3.64 5.92
C TYR A 291 -10.72 4.37 6.88
N ASN A 292 -11.65 3.59 7.43
CA ASN A 292 -12.69 3.89 8.41
C ASN A 292 -13.47 5.23 8.30
N PRO A 293 -14.41 5.41 7.35
CA PRO A 293 -15.35 6.53 7.36
C PRO A 293 -16.59 6.29 8.23
N ASP A 294 -16.99 5.04 8.49
CA ASP A 294 -18.30 4.72 9.11
C ASP A 294 -18.25 3.94 10.44
N GLY A 295 -17.07 3.65 11.00
CA GLY A 295 -16.89 2.90 12.25
C GLY A 295 -16.11 3.68 13.33
N ARG A 296 -16.61 4.85 13.74
CA ARG A 296 -15.94 5.88 14.58
C ARG A 296 -14.63 6.42 13.96
N ARG A 297 -14.54 7.74 13.89
CA ARG A 297 -13.46 8.48 13.22
C ARG A 297 -12.08 8.07 13.78
N PRO A 298 -11.04 7.95 12.93
CA PRO A 298 -9.65 7.96 13.38
C PRO A 298 -9.41 9.10 14.40
N ASP A 299 -8.43 8.97 15.28
CA ASP A 299 -8.10 10.09 16.19
C ASP A 299 -7.61 11.31 15.40
N ALA A 300 -7.29 12.42 16.07
CA ALA A 300 -6.79 13.63 15.41
C ALA A 300 -5.52 13.38 14.56
N TYR A 301 -4.76 12.34 14.88
CA TYR A 301 -3.55 11.94 14.16
C TYR A 301 -3.81 10.87 13.10
N GLY A 302 -5.08 10.46 12.97
CA GLY A 302 -5.62 9.36 12.19
C GLY A 302 -5.02 8.00 12.50
N LYS A 303 -4.67 7.78 13.76
CA LYS A 303 -4.37 6.46 14.33
C LYS A 303 -5.65 5.64 14.39
N ASN A 304 -5.56 4.35 14.06
CA ASN A 304 -6.68 3.44 14.13
C ASN A 304 -6.76 2.67 15.44
N ASP A 305 -7.99 2.31 15.82
CA ASP A 305 -8.19 1.30 16.85
C ASP A 305 -8.11 -0.07 16.19
N ASP A 306 -8.02 -1.12 17.00
CA ASP A 306 -8.17 -2.52 16.59
C ASP A 306 -9.63 -2.81 16.15
N TRP A 307 -10.15 -2.01 15.23
CA TRP A 307 -11.56 -1.98 14.80
C TRP A 307 -11.97 -3.33 14.21
N TYR A 308 -11.05 -3.96 13.45
CA TYR A 308 -11.29 -5.23 12.78
C TYR A 308 -11.57 -6.34 13.80
N GLN A 309 -11.00 -6.27 15.00
CA GLN A 309 -11.21 -7.29 16.01
C GLN A 309 -12.50 -7.07 16.81
N ARG A 310 -13.08 -5.87 16.80
CA ARG A 310 -14.30 -5.54 17.57
C ARG A 310 -15.57 -6.18 17.02
N GLN A 311 -15.57 -6.60 15.76
CA GLN A 311 -16.71 -7.30 15.17
C GLN A 311 -16.89 -8.69 15.80
N PHE A 312 -15.82 -9.29 16.34
CA PHE A 312 -15.89 -10.64 16.87
C PHE A 312 -16.43 -10.71 18.31
N GLY A 313 -17.19 -11.76 18.58
CA GLY A 313 -17.43 -12.26 19.93
C GLY A 313 -16.33 -13.26 20.32
N TRP A 314 -15.94 -13.26 21.60
CA TRP A 314 -14.89 -14.12 22.13
C TRP A 314 -15.44 -15.08 23.17
N THR A 315 -14.95 -16.32 23.16
CA THR A 315 -15.15 -17.26 24.26
C THR A 315 -13.85 -18.00 24.53
N TRP A 316 -13.39 -17.91 25.77
CA TRP A 316 -12.20 -18.59 26.26
C TRP A 316 -12.55 -19.74 27.18
N GLN A 317 -11.76 -20.81 27.09
CA GLN A 317 -11.66 -21.85 28.10
C GLN A 317 -10.20 -21.97 28.53
N LEU A 318 -9.97 -22.24 29.82
CA LEU A 318 -8.62 -22.45 30.34
C LEU A 318 -8.57 -23.82 31.02
N GLY A 319 -7.68 -24.68 30.55
CA GLY A 319 -7.35 -25.95 31.18
C GLY A 319 -5.94 -25.93 31.77
N TYR A 320 -5.69 -26.79 32.74
CA TYR A 320 -4.35 -27.11 33.26
C TYR A 320 -4.13 -28.62 33.20
N ILE A 321 -3.01 -29.02 32.62
CA ILE A 321 -2.57 -30.41 32.53
C ILE A 321 -1.47 -30.62 33.57
N GLY A 322 -1.79 -31.38 34.61
CA GLY A 322 -0.86 -31.78 35.66
C GLY A 322 0.21 -32.76 35.16
N ALA A 323 1.24 -32.99 35.96
CA ALA A 323 2.32 -33.94 35.63
C ALA A 323 1.84 -35.39 35.46
N ASP A 324 0.68 -35.73 36.01
CA ASP A 324 -0.01 -37.02 35.89
C ASP A 324 -0.88 -37.12 34.62
N GLY A 325 -0.96 -36.04 33.82
CA GLY A 325 -1.79 -35.95 32.63
C GLY A 325 -3.26 -35.59 32.90
N THR A 326 -3.64 -35.36 34.17
CA THR A 326 -5.01 -34.96 34.52
C THR A 326 -5.29 -33.54 34.03
N VAL A 327 -6.45 -33.34 33.40
CA VAL A 327 -6.91 -32.04 32.92
C VAL A 327 -7.86 -31.42 33.94
N HIS A 328 -7.52 -30.23 34.41
CA HIS A 328 -8.32 -29.42 35.33
C HIS A 328 -8.90 -28.21 34.59
N ASP A 329 -10.19 -27.94 34.76
CA ASP A 329 -10.83 -26.72 34.23
C ASP A 329 -10.54 -25.53 35.16
N LEU A 330 -9.86 -24.54 34.64
CA LEU A 330 -9.49 -23.29 35.30
C LEU A 330 -10.14 -22.07 34.61
N THR A 331 -11.17 -22.26 33.78
CA THR A 331 -11.79 -21.19 32.99
C THR A 331 -12.25 -20.01 33.85
N SER A 332 -12.73 -20.26 35.07
CA SER A 332 -13.14 -19.21 36.02
C SER A 332 -12.00 -18.34 36.55
N GLN A 333 -10.74 -18.75 36.35
CA GLN A 333 -9.56 -17.97 36.75
C GLN A 333 -9.18 -16.88 35.74
N LEU A 334 -9.74 -16.93 34.52
CA LEU A 334 -9.54 -15.87 33.53
C LEU A 334 -10.17 -14.58 34.03
N GLN A 335 -9.38 -13.51 34.04
CA GLN A 335 -9.81 -12.17 34.44
C GLN A 335 -9.69 -11.20 33.26
N ASP A 336 -10.61 -10.22 33.19
CA ASP A 336 -10.49 -9.08 32.28
C ASP A 336 -9.62 -7.97 32.89
N SER A 337 -9.52 -6.83 32.21
CA SER A 337 -8.75 -5.67 32.65
C SER A 337 -9.21 -5.06 33.97
N ASP A 338 -10.49 -5.23 34.29
CA ASP A 338 -11.16 -4.57 35.42
C ASP A 338 -11.31 -5.55 36.61
N GLY A 339 -10.72 -6.74 36.49
CA GLY A 339 -10.83 -7.82 37.49
C GLY A 339 -12.15 -8.60 37.42
N GLY A 340 -12.96 -8.36 36.38
CA GLY A 340 -14.14 -9.14 36.04
C GLY A 340 -13.78 -10.47 35.35
N SER A 341 -14.79 -11.16 34.83
CA SER A 341 -14.58 -12.45 34.13
C SER A 341 -13.94 -12.23 32.75
N GLY A 342 -12.78 -12.85 32.54
CA GLY A 342 -12.05 -12.79 31.27
C GLY A 342 -12.60 -13.71 30.16
N ILE A 343 -13.65 -14.50 30.43
CA ILE A 343 -14.12 -15.55 29.50
C ILE A 343 -14.52 -14.97 28.13
N THR A 344 -15.09 -13.78 28.11
CA THR A 344 -15.53 -13.11 26.86
C THR A 344 -14.67 -11.89 26.50
N ALA A 345 -13.59 -11.67 27.26
CA ALA A 345 -12.70 -10.54 27.03
C ALA A 345 -11.81 -10.80 25.82
N GLN A 346 -11.52 -9.72 25.07
CA GLN A 346 -10.52 -9.79 24.02
C GLN A 346 -9.11 -9.96 24.60
N TYR A 347 -8.82 -9.38 25.77
CA TYR A 347 -7.50 -9.46 26.40
C TYR A 347 -7.59 -9.96 27.85
N PRO A 348 -7.88 -11.25 28.08
CA PRO A 348 -7.93 -11.79 29.42
C PRO A 348 -6.55 -12.13 29.95
N TRP A 349 -6.44 -12.36 31.25
CA TRP A 349 -5.21 -12.81 31.88
C TRP A 349 -5.49 -13.79 33.02
N PHE A 350 -4.47 -14.55 33.42
CA PHE A 350 -4.49 -15.44 34.58
C PHE A 350 -3.10 -15.50 35.23
N VAL A 351 -2.98 -16.15 36.40
CA VAL A 351 -1.69 -16.42 37.06
C VAL A 351 -1.34 -17.89 36.89
N ALA A 352 -0.14 -18.18 36.40
CA ALA A 352 0.35 -19.55 36.24
C ALA A 352 0.89 -20.10 37.58
N GLU A 353 -0.02 -20.42 38.53
CA GLU A 353 0.33 -20.77 39.92
C GLU A 353 1.05 -22.11 40.11
N GLN A 354 1.03 -23.01 39.12
CA GLN A 354 1.52 -24.39 39.27
C GLN A 354 2.41 -24.80 38.10
N GLU A 355 3.40 -25.67 38.36
CA GLU A 355 4.23 -26.28 37.32
C GLU A 355 3.37 -27.16 36.41
N GLY A 356 3.48 -27.02 35.10
CA GLY A 356 2.76 -27.86 34.13
C GLY A 356 2.40 -27.11 32.85
N THR A 357 1.40 -27.63 32.13
CA THR A 357 0.94 -27.03 30.87
C THR A 357 -0.47 -26.45 31.04
N TYR A 358 -0.61 -25.15 30.84
CA TYR A 358 -1.89 -24.49 30.69
C TYR A 358 -2.33 -24.51 29.22
N VAL A 359 -3.62 -24.70 28.99
CA VAL A 359 -4.22 -24.84 27.67
C VAL A 359 -5.35 -23.84 27.56
N ALA A 360 -5.10 -22.74 26.86
CA ALA A 360 -6.12 -21.74 26.56
C ALA A 360 -6.77 -22.08 25.21
N VAL A 361 -8.09 -22.25 25.19
CA VAL A 361 -8.87 -22.52 23.97
C VAL A 361 -9.69 -21.28 23.66
N LEU A 362 -9.57 -20.78 22.43
CA LEU A 362 -10.31 -19.64 21.92
C LEU A 362 -11.31 -20.08 20.85
N ILE A 363 -12.53 -19.57 20.97
CA ILE A 363 -13.56 -19.59 19.93
C ILE A 363 -13.90 -18.13 19.62
N ALA A 364 -13.94 -17.79 18.33
CA ALA A 364 -14.34 -16.49 17.83
C ALA A 364 -15.67 -16.59 17.07
N GLU A 365 -16.56 -15.64 17.25
CA GLU A 365 -17.84 -15.54 16.53
C GLU A 365 -17.82 -14.28 15.67
N ASP A 366 -18.08 -14.38 14.37
CA ASP A 366 -17.97 -13.27 13.39
C ASP A 366 -19.03 -12.17 13.52
N ARG A 367 -20.12 -12.41 14.27
CA ARG A 367 -21.30 -11.54 14.41
C ARG A 367 -21.79 -10.97 13.07
N ASP A 368 -21.72 -11.80 12.03
CA ASP A 368 -21.98 -11.40 10.66
C ASP A 368 -23.47 -11.08 10.42
N PRO A 369 -23.81 -10.01 9.66
CA PRO A 369 -25.20 -9.63 9.37
C PRO A 369 -25.98 -10.71 8.59
N HIS A 370 -25.29 -11.63 7.90
CA HIS A 370 -25.86 -12.75 7.16
C HIS A 370 -25.90 -14.06 7.99
N GLY A 371 -25.66 -13.96 9.30
CA GLY A 371 -25.78 -15.05 10.26
C GLY A 371 -24.46 -15.26 11.00
N SER A 372 -24.48 -15.46 12.31
CA SER A 372 -23.24 -15.55 13.10
C SER A 372 -22.69 -16.97 13.14
N LEU A 373 -21.44 -17.16 12.72
CA LEU A 373 -20.74 -18.44 12.78
C LEU A 373 -19.61 -18.38 13.81
N ALA A 374 -19.44 -19.48 14.55
CA ALA A 374 -18.34 -19.67 15.47
C ALA A 374 -17.18 -20.40 14.78
N SER A 375 -15.96 -19.99 15.08
CA SER A 375 -14.74 -20.65 14.64
C SER A 375 -14.65 -22.06 15.22
N GLU A 376 -13.87 -22.91 14.57
CA GLU A 376 -13.34 -24.10 15.24
C GLU A 376 -12.48 -23.69 16.46
N PRO A 377 -12.52 -24.44 17.58
CA PRO A 377 -11.74 -24.11 18.76
C PRO A 377 -10.23 -24.16 18.47
N THR A 378 -9.53 -23.06 18.74
CA THR A 378 -8.07 -22.98 18.55
C THR A 378 -7.36 -22.99 19.90
N THR A 379 -6.34 -23.84 20.02
CA THR A 379 -5.62 -24.09 21.28
C THR A 379 -4.28 -23.36 21.31
N LEU A 380 -4.01 -22.67 22.42
CA LEU A 380 -2.72 -22.09 22.79
C LEU A 380 -2.19 -22.80 24.05
N LYS A 381 -0.96 -23.30 23.98
CA LYS A 381 -0.29 -23.96 25.12
C LYS A 381 0.69 -23.01 25.79
N ILE A 382 0.65 -22.96 27.11
CA ILE A 382 1.57 -22.20 27.96
C ILE A 382 2.21 -23.15 28.95
N THR A 383 3.54 -23.18 28.99
CA THR A 383 4.31 -24.04 29.90
C THR A 383 4.79 -23.21 31.09
N ALA A 384 4.39 -23.59 32.30
CA ALA A 384 4.85 -22.97 33.53
C ALA A 384 5.87 -23.87 34.21
N LEU A 385 7.05 -23.32 34.51
CA LEU A 385 8.15 -24.05 35.12
C LEU A 385 8.65 -23.35 36.40
N PRO A 386 9.08 -24.10 37.42
CA PRO A 386 9.83 -23.54 38.54
C PRO A 386 11.05 -22.78 38.04
N ARG A 387 11.44 -21.71 38.73
CA ARG A 387 12.49 -20.78 38.29
C ARG A 387 13.80 -21.48 37.94
N GLU A 388 14.18 -22.48 38.72
CA GLU A 388 15.39 -23.29 38.56
C GLU A 388 15.40 -24.17 37.29
N LYS A 389 14.22 -24.49 36.74
CA LYS A 389 14.07 -25.20 35.46
C LYS A 389 13.86 -24.23 34.29
N ALA A 390 13.21 -23.10 34.56
CA ALA A 390 12.86 -22.12 33.55
C ALA A 390 14.06 -21.25 33.15
N ILE A 391 14.89 -20.85 34.11
CA ILE A 391 15.93 -19.83 33.92
C ILE A 391 17.32 -20.48 33.91
N VAL A 392 18.11 -20.15 32.90
CA VAL A 392 19.54 -20.42 32.85
C VAL A 392 20.25 -19.46 33.80
N SER A 393 20.88 -19.97 34.86
CA SER A 393 21.50 -19.12 35.89
C SER A 393 22.85 -18.53 35.47
N ASP A 394 23.55 -19.16 34.53
CA ASP A 394 24.85 -18.72 34.01
C ASP A 394 24.75 -18.37 32.52
N GLU A 395 24.84 -17.08 32.22
CA GLU A 395 24.77 -16.53 30.86
C GLU A 395 25.88 -17.07 29.94
N ALA A 396 27.00 -17.56 30.50
CA ALA A 396 28.06 -18.21 29.73
C ALA A 396 27.53 -19.46 28.99
N THR A 397 26.48 -20.10 29.51
CA THR A 397 25.80 -21.22 28.84
C THR A 397 25.18 -20.76 27.52
N CYS A 398 24.46 -19.64 27.52
CA CYS A 398 23.89 -19.06 26.30
C CYS A 398 25.00 -18.63 25.33
N LEU A 399 26.04 -17.99 25.85
CA LEU A 399 27.18 -17.51 25.05
C LEU A 399 28.01 -18.65 24.44
N SER A 400 28.07 -19.84 25.04
CA SER A 400 28.80 -20.97 24.45
C SER A 400 28.24 -21.38 23.07
N CYS A 401 26.93 -21.20 22.86
CA CYS A 401 26.23 -21.48 21.60
C CYS A 401 25.99 -20.22 20.74
N HIS A 402 25.94 -19.03 21.36
CA HIS A 402 25.61 -17.74 20.70
C HIS A 402 26.70 -16.68 20.85
N GLN A 403 27.95 -17.05 20.54
CA GLN A 403 29.18 -16.28 20.84
C GLN A 403 29.19 -14.82 20.30
N GLU A 404 28.45 -14.51 19.22
CA GLU A 404 28.46 -13.20 18.56
C GLU A 404 27.20 -12.35 18.84
N ARG A 405 26.39 -12.69 19.85
CA ARG A 405 25.11 -12.03 20.13
C ARG A 405 24.99 -11.41 21.52
N ALA A 406 26.12 -11.20 22.20
CA ALA A 406 26.12 -10.62 23.53
C ALA A 406 25.61 -9.17 23.53
N VAL A 407 24.77 -8.84 24.51
CA VAL A 407 24.35 -7.46 24.79
C VAL A 407 24.88 -7.08 26.17
N ALA A 408 25.60 -5.96 26.26
CA ALA A 408 26.19 -5.55 27.53
C ALA A 408 25.11 -5.21 28.57
N GLY A 409 25.20 -5.80 29.76
CA GLY A 409 24.34 -5.44 30.90
C GLY A 409 22.93 -6.05 30.90
N MET A 410 22.60 -6.95 29.97
CA MET A 410 21.32 -7.65 29.91
C MET A 410 21.52 -9.16 29.72
N SER A 411 20.63 -9.98 30.29
CA SER A 411 20.57 -11.42 30.01
C SER A 411 19.83 -11.67 28.69
N CYS A 412 20.24 -12.68 27.91
CA CYS A 412 19.49 -13.14 26.74
C CYS A 412 18.02 -13.42 27.09
N GLN A 413 17.78 -13.96 28.29
CA GLN A 413 16.45 -14.36 28.76
C GLN A 413 15.54 -13.18 29.09
N SER A 414 16.09 -11.97 29.24
CA SER A 414 15.30 -10.74 29.41
C SER A 414 14.57 -10.34 28.13
N CYS A 415 15.07 -10.77 26.96
CA CYS A 415 14.47 -10.50 25.65
C CYS A 415 13.82 -11.73 25.04
N HIS A 416 14.43 -12.90 25.24
CA HIS A 416 14.03 -14.16 24.62
C HIS A 416 13.13 -15.03 25.49
N GLY A 417 12.82 -14.58 26.71
CA GLY A 417 12.08 -15.35 27.70
C GLY A 417 12.95 -16.45 28.37
N PRO A 418 12.33 -17.29 29.22
CA PRO A 418 13.04 -18.34 29.95
C PRO A 418 13.76 -19.31 29.00
N GLY A 419 15.09 -19.42 29.15
CA GLY A 419 15.95 -20.20 28.25
C GLY A 419 16.23 -21.62 28.71
N GLY A 420 15.82 -22.00 29.93
CA GLY A 420 16.12 -23.30 30.53
C GLY A 420 15.69 -24.48 29.66
N PRO A 421 14.43 -24.53 29.17
CA PRO A 421 13.97 -25.60 28.27
C PRO A 421 14.70 -25.66 26.93
N HIS A 422 15.32 -24.55 26.50
CA HIS A 422 16.06 -24.50 25.24
C HIS A 422 17.45 -25.12 25.35
N VAL A 423 18.08 -25.06 26.52
CA VAL A 423 19.43 -25.60 26.72
C VAL A 423 19.42 -27.12 26.55
N GLY A 424 20.26 -27.63 25.66
CA GLY A 424 20.44 -29.07 25.43
C GLY A 424 19.43 -29.70 24.46
N ILE A 425 18.60 -28.90 23.77
CA ILE A 425 17.79 -29.37 22.65
C ILE A 425 18.62 -29.39 21.37
N ASP A 426 18.67 -30.55 20.71
CA ASP A 426 19.25 -30.69 19.37
C ASP A 426 18.18 -30.47 18.29
N GLY A 427 18.46 -29.56 17.35
CA GLY A 427 17.70 -29.43 16.10
C GLY A 427 16.75 -28.23 16.06
N ARG A 428 16.80 -27.52 14.94
CA ARG A 428 16.15 -26.21 14.71
C ARG A 428 14.64 -26.14 15.07
N PRO A 429 13.80 -27.14 14.79
CA PRO A 429 12.38 -27.09 15.17
C PRO A 429 12.17 -27.14 16.69
N GLY A 430 12.96 -27.94 17.40
CA GLY A 430 12.91 -28.02 18.86
C GLY A 430 13.46 -26.77 19.52
N GLU A 431 14.56 -26.22 18.97
CA GLU A 431 15.18 -24.99 19.45
C GLU A 431 14.19 -23.80 19.42
N LEU A 432 13.53 -23.57 18.28
CA LEU A 432 12.59 -22.46 18.08
C LEU A 432 11.29 -22.60 18.90
N ALA A 433 10.94 -23.82 19.30
CA ALA A 433 9.76 -24.06 20.13
C ALA A 433 9.98 -23.75 21.62
N ASN A 434 11.23 -23.66 22.07
CA ASN A 434 11.59 -23.59 23.48
C ASN A 434 12.30 -22.29 23.89
N ILE A 435 12.55 -21.38 22.94
CA ILE A 435 13.01 -20.02 23.20
C ILE A 435 12.32 -19.05 22.22
N MET A 436 11.94 -17.87 22.70
CA MET A 436 11.19 -16.92 21.88
C MET A 436 12.12 -16.03 21.06
N VAL A 437 11.83 -15.87 19.77
CA VAL A 437 12.35 -14.75 18.96
C VAL A 437 11.16 -13.87 18.62
N SER A 438 11.01 -12.76 19.35
CA SER A 438 9.87 -11.86 19.20
C SER A 438 10.26 -10.55 18.52
N TYR A 439 9.40 -10.13 17.60
CA TYR A 439 9.43 -8.80 16.98
C TYR A 439 8.37 -7.87 17.55
N GLU A 440 7.72 -8.24 18.65
CA GLU A 440 6.76 -7.37 19.35
C GLU A 440 7.50 -6.21 20.02
N ALA A 441 7.03 -4.98 19.78
CA ALA A 441 7.56 -3.78 20.44
C ALA A 441 7.34 -3.84 21.97
N ALA A 442 6.29 -4.53 22.41
CA ALA A 442 5.92 -4.65 23.81
C ALA A 442 6.97 -5.40 24.65
N GLN A 443 7.83 -6.22 24.04
CA GLN A 443 8.99 -6.80 24.73
C GLN A 443 9.91 -5.70 25.26
N CYS A 444 10.18 -4.67 24.45
CA CYS A 444 11.00 -3.52 24.83
C CYS A 444 10.29 -2.66 25.88
N GLY A 445 8.97 -2.55 25.79
CA GLY A 445 8.12 -1.81 26.73
C GLY A 445 8.13 -2.34 28.16
N GLN A 446 8.77 -3.47 28.45
CA GLN A 446 9.01 -3.92 29.83
C GLN A 446 10.03 -3.04 30.57
N CYS A 447 10.95 -2.39 29.84
CA CYS A 447 12.01 -1.58 30.42
C CYS A 447 12.12 -0.17 29.82
N HIS A 448 11.64 0.02 28.59
CA HIS A 448 11.81 1.25 27.82
C HIS A 448 10.52 2.08 27.77
N GLY A 449 10.55 3.30 28.31
CA GLY A 449 9.42 4.24 28.28
C GLY A 449 9.12 4.77 26.88
N GLU A 450 10.08 4.71 25.96
CA GLU A 450 9.95 5.03 24.54
C GLU A 450 8.85 4.21 23.86
N TYR A 451 8.52 3.04 24.40
CA TYR A 451 7.39 2.23 23.93
C TYR A 451 6.07 3.02 23.96
N ALA A 452 5.81 3.80 25.02
CA ALA A 452 4.59 4.60 25.13
C ALA A 452 4.60 5.80 24.15
N GLU A 453 5.77 6.36 23.84
CA GLU A 453 5.91 7.34 22.77
C GLU A 453 5.62 6.72 21.40
N TRP A 454 6.18 5.54 21.14
CA TRP A 454 5.94 4.78 19.91
C TRP A 454 4.47 4.41 19.74
N GLU A 455 3.77 4.04 20.81
CA GLU A 455 2.33 3.78 20.77
C GLU A 455 1.56 5.00 20.23
N LYS A 456 1.99 6.24 20.45
CA LYS A 456 1.34 7.42 19.85
C LYS A 456 1.56 7.53 18.34
N SER A 457 2.58 6.89 17.79
CA SER A 457 2.88 6.98 16.37
C SER A 457 1.97 6.07 15.53
N ARG A 458 1.77 6.42 14.26
CA ARG A 458 1.12 5.50 13.29
C ARG A 458 1.96 4.26 13.00
N HIS A 459 3.24 4.25 13.37
CA HIS A 459 4.09 3.07 13.25
C HIS A 459 3.65 1.96 14.21
N ALA A 460 2.88 2.26 15.26
CA ALA A 460 2.27 1.26 16.12
C ALA A 460 1.04 0.58 15.53
N ASP A 461 0.45 1.11 14.47
CA ASP A 461 -0.72 0.51 13.82
C ASP A 461 -0.32 -0.72 13.02
N GLY A 462 -1.14 -1.77 13.10
CA GLY A 462 -1.00 -2.97 12.27
C GLY A 462 -1.36 -2.73 10.81
N TYR A 463 -1.69 -3.79 10.07
CA TYR A 463 -2.09 -3.63 8.68
C TYR A 463 -3.35 -2.79 8.54
N ALA A 464 -3.34 -1.89 7.56
CA ALA A 464 -4.50 -1.11 7.15
C ALA A 464 -5.50 -1.94 6.31
N PHE A 465 -5.16 -3.19 5.99
CA PHE A 465 -5.94 -4.13 5.18
C PHE A 465 -6.05 -5.49 5.88
N GLY A 466 -7.09 -6.26 5.57
CA GLY A 466 -7.23 -7.64 6.01
C GLY A 466 -6.31 -8.57 5.23
N TYR A 467 -5.84 -9.63 5.88
CA TYR A 467 -4.82 -10.53 5.32
C TYR A 467 -5.20 -11.17 3.98
N TYR A 468 -6.48 -11.51 3.80
CA TYR A 468 -6.96 -12.18 2.59
C TYR A 468 -7.24 -11.25 1.41
N GLU A 469 -7.12 -9.94 1.61
CA GLU A 469 -7.37 -8.94 0.55
C GLU A 469 -6.23 -8.79 -0.43
N ILE A 470 -5.01 -9.08 0.04
CA ILE A 470 -3.79 -8.86 -0.73
C ILE A 470 -3.25 -10.22 -1.16
N ALA A 471 -3.02 -10.37 -2.47
CA ALA A 471 -2.41 -11.58 -3.00
C ALA A 471 -1.03 -11.82 -2.37
N GLN A 472 -0.73 -13.07 -2.00
CA GLN A 472 0.52 -13.43 -1.32
C GLN A 472 1.80 -12.94 -2.03
N PRO A 473 1.93 -13.02 -3.37
CA PRO A 473 3.11 -12.45 -4.04
C PRO A 473 3.29 -10.95 -3.80
N LEU A 474 2.20 -10.20 -3.68
CA LEU A 474 2.23 -8.76 -3.40
C LEU A 474 2.52 -8.48 -1.92
N LEU A 475 1.99 -9.30 -1.01
CA LEU A 475 2.31 -9.21 0.43
C LEU A 475 3.81 -9.28 0.72
N LEU A 476 4.58 -10.03 -0.07
CA LEU A 476 6.04 -10.09 0.07
C LEU A 476 6.72 -8.73 -0.13
N ASN A 477 6.20 -7.90 -1.02
CA ASN A 477 6.71 -6.54 -1.22
C ASN A 477 6.37 -5.65 -0.02
N CYS A 478 5.15 -5.79 0.52
CA CYS A 478 4.70 -5.05 1.70
C CYS A 478 5.51 -5.43 2.95
N ALA A 479 5.83 -6.72 3.10
CA ALA A 479 6.54 -7.27 4.25
C ALA A 479 7.93 -6.67 4.44
N LYS A 480 8.59 -6.17 3.37
CA LYS A 480 9.86 -5.47 3.49
C LYS A 480 9.77 -4.28 4.44
N CYS A 481 8.63 -3.59 4.46
CA CYS A 481 8.43 -2.39 5.27
C CYS A 481 7.52 -2.67 6.47
N HIS A 482 6.34 -3.23 6.23
CA HIS A 482 5.27 -3.39 7.22
C HIS A 482 5.36 -4.64 8.09
N TYR A 483 6.50 -5.34 8.06
CA TYR A 483 6.77 -6.47 8.92
C TYR A 483 8.20 -6.39 9.46
N PRO A 484 8.41 -6.23 10.79
CA PRO A 484 9.75 -5.97 11.34
C PRO A 484 10.81 -7.02 10.97
N GLN A 485 10.43 -8.31 10.95
CA GLN A 485 11.32 -9.37 10.50
C GLN A 485 11.60 -9.28 9.00
N GLY A 486 10.59 -8.96 8.20
CA GLY A 486 10.74 -8.73 6.76
C GLY A 486 11.70 -7.58 6.46
N PHE A 487 11.63 -6.49 7.23
CA PHE A 487 12.59 -5.40 7.15
C PHE A 487 14.02 -5.84 7.48
N ALA A 488 14.20 -6.53 8.61
CA ALA A 488 15.50 -7.05 9.01
C ALA A 488 16.10 -7.98 7.95
N ASP A 489 15.28 -8.88 7.39
CA ASP A 489 15.67 -9.77 6.31
C ASP A 489 16.02 -9.00 5.03
N ALA A 490 15.23 -8.00 4.65
CA ALA A 490 15.46 -7.19 3.47
C ALA A 490 16.77 -6.38 3.56
N VAL A 491 17.05 -5.75 4.72
CA VAL A 491 18.31 -5.04 4.96
C VAL A 491 19.52 -5.97 4.84
N ASN A 492 19.43 -7.17 5.44
CA ASN A 492 20.51 -8.15 5.35
C ASN A 492 20.71 -8.62 3.90
N MET A 493 19.62 -8.94 3.19
CA MET A 493 19.68 -9.36 1.79
C MET A 493 20.23 -8.27 0.87
N ALA A 494 19.85 -7.00 1.08
CA ALA A 494 20.37 -5.86 0.34
C ALA A 494 21.90 -5.77 0.49
N LYS A 495 22.40 -5.90 1.72
CA LYS A 495 23.83 -5.89 2.04
C LYS A 495 24.58 -7.08 1.42
N GLU A 496 24.06 -8.30 1.59
CA GLU A 496 24.67 -9.53 1.07
C GLU A 496 24.69 -9.57 -0.46
N SER A 497 23.65 -9.03 -1.09
CA SER A 497 23.50 -9.01 -2.55
C SER A 497 24.07 -7.75 -3.21
N GLN A 498 24.59 -6.80 -2.43
CA GLN A 498 25.09 -5.49 -2.88
C GLN A 498 24.06 -4.72 -3.73
N LYS A 499 22.80 -4.68 -3.27
CA LYS A 499 21.69 -3.98 -3.93
C LYS A 499 21.08 -2.93 -3.01
N SER A 500 20.29 -2.01 -3.57
CA SER A 500 19.46 -1.09 -2.79
C SER A 500 18.35 -1.87 -2.07
N PHE A 501 17.75 -1.26 -1.05
CA PHE A 501 16.60 -1.83 -0.34
C PHE A 501 15.37 -1.99 -1.26
N GLY A 502 15.12 -0.99 -2.12
CA GLY A 502 14.06 -1.01 -3.14
C GLY A 502 14.16 -2.24 -4.06
N ASP A 503 15.37 -2.60 -4.48
CA ASP A 503 15.65 -3.71 -5.41
C ASP A 503 15.58 -5.11 -4.78
N VAL A 504 15.38 -5.22 -3.47
CA VAL A 504 15.25 -6.52 -2.81
C VAL A 504 13.94 -7.19 -3.20
N GLU A 505 14.04 -8.42 -3.68
CA GLU A 505 12.92 -9.30 -3.97
C GLU A 505 13.02 -10.58 -3.10
N PHE A 506 11.95 -10.94 -2.41
CA PHE A 506 11.86 -12.22 -1.70
C PHE A 506 11.58 -13.36 -2.69
N LYS A 507 12.62 -13.76 -3.42
CA LYS A 507 12.61 -14.88 -4.34
C LYS A 507 13.74 -15.86 -4.06
N LYS A 508 13.50 -17.15 -4.32
CA LYS A 508 14.50 -18.22 -4.21
C LYS A 508 14.44 -19.16 -5.42
N PRO A 509 15.54 -19.86 -5.77
CA PRO A 509 15.53 -20.84 -6.85
C PRO A 509 14.56 -21.99 -6.55
N MET A 510 13.76 -22.42 -7.54
CA MET A 510 12.86 -23.57 -7.39
C MET A 510 13.61 -24.90 -7.18
N TYR A 511 14.81 -24.99 -7.74
CA TYR A 511 15.77 -26.09 -7.60
C TYR A 511 17.18 -25.52 -7.81
N PRO A 512 18.27 -26.23 -7.45
CA PRO A 512 19.63 -25.73 -7.65
C PRO A 512 19.86 -25.26 -9.10
N ASN A 513 20.27 -23.99 -9.27
CA ASN A 513 20.43 -23.30 -10.56
C ASN A 513 19.16 -23.14 -11.42
N GLY A 514 17.97 -23.30 -10.84
CA GLY A 514 16.68 -23.09 -11.50
C GLY A 514 16.20 -21.62 -11.49
N PRO A 515 15.06 -21.33 -12.15
CA PRO A 515 14.45 -20.01 -12.12
C PRO A 515 14.05 -19.59 -10.70
N LEU A 516 14.10 -18.28 -10.44
CA LEU A 516 13.65 -17.68 -9.19
C LEU A 516 12.13 -17.67 -9.10
N PHE A 517 11.61 -18.02 -7.91
CA PHE A 517 10.20 -18.00 -7.60
C PHE A 517 9.98 -17.35 -6.23
N PHE A 518 8.76 -16.87 -5.95
CA PHE A 518 8.42 -16.20 -4.69
C PHE A 518 8.77 -17.08 -3.48
N ASP A 519 9.50 -16.51 -2.53
CA ASP A 519 9.81 -17.18 -1.27
C ASP A 519 8.70 -16.93 -0.26
N PHE A 520 7.63 -17.71 -0.33
CA PHE A 520 6.49 -17.61 0.60
C PHE A 520 6.85 -17.90 2.06
N SER A 521 8.06 -18.39 2.36
CA SER A 521 8.53 -18.47 3.76
C SER A 521 8.82 -17.10 4.38
N LYS A 522 8.87 -16.04 3.57
CA LYS A 522 9.00 -14.64 4.00
C LYS A 522 7.67 -13.91 4.11
N LEU A 523 6.53 -14.61 3.95
CA LEU A 523 5.23 -14.01 4.19
C LEU A 523 5.11 -13.58 5.64
N PRO A 524 4.51 -12.41 5.91
CA PRO A 524 4.35 -11.95 7.27
C PRO A 524 3.23 -12.72 7.98
N GLU A 525 3.19 -12.60 9.30
CA GLU A 525 2.08 -13.15 10.08
C GLU A 525 0.73 -12.51 9.66
N PRO A 526 -0.35 -13.30 9.58
CA PRO A 526 -1.63 -12.82 9.06
C PRO A 526 -2.23 -11.60 9.77
N LEU A 527 -2.06 -11.51 11.09
CA LEU A 527 -2.67 -10.45 11.88
C LEU A 527 -1.87 -9.15 11.90
N GLY A 528 -0.73 -9.12 11.20
CA GLY A 528 0.15 -7.95 11.12
C GLY A 528 0.70 -7.52 12.47
N LYS A 529 1.80 -6.78 12.43
CA LYS A 529 2.34 -6.07 13.60
C LYS A 529 2.69 -4.68 13.14
N GLY A 530 2.58 -3.71 14.04
CA GLY A 530 3.16 -2.40 13.79
C GLY A 530 4.66 -2.50 13.50
N ILE A 531 5.20 -1.44 12.92
CA ILE A 531 6.65 -1.25 12.78
C ILE A 531 7.25 -1.18 14.19
N SER A 532 7.88 -2.25 14.65
CA SER A 532 8.38 -2.34 16.02
C SER A 532 9.75 -1.70 16.19
N CYS A 533 10.20 -1.61 17.45
CA CYS A 533 11.53 -1.12 17.81
C CYS A 533 12.63 -1.84 17.02
N GLN A 534 12.46 -3.16 16.83
CA GLN A 534 13.40 -4.03 16.14
C GLN A 534 13.51 -3.76 14.63
N THR A 535 12.58 -3.00 14.04
CA THR A 535 12.70 -2.54 12.65
C THR A 535 13.85 -1.56 12.52
N CYS A 536 13.93 -0.58 13.41
CA CYS A 536 14.99 0.44 13.35
C CYS A 536 16.26 0.03 14.11
N HIS A 537 16.08 -0.68 15.21
CA HIS A 537 17.14 -1.06 16.14
C HIS A 537 17.44 -2.55 16.07
N ASN A 538 18.71 -2.90 16.12
CA ASN A 538 19.19 -4.25 16.31
C ASN A 538 19.89 -4.33 17.67
N PRO A 539 19.25 -4.95 18.69
CA PRO A 539 19.82 -5.00 20.03
C PRO A 539 21.16 -5.76 20.10
N HIS A 540 21.47 -6.61 19.12
CA HIS A 540 22.75 -7.33 19.04
C HIS A 540 23.86 -6.54 18.32
N GLN A 541 23.60 -5.31 17.88
CA GLN A 541 24.57 -4.46 17.17
C GLN A 541 24.89 -3.15 17.91
N ILE A 542 24.53 -3.08 19.20
CA ILE A 542 24.90 -1.96 20.05
C ILE A 542 26.42 -1.97 20.25
N SER A 543 27.08 -0.89 19.83
CA SER A 543 28.53 -0.69 20.00
C SER A 543 28.82 0.76 20.39
N ARG A 544 30.09 1.09 20.63
CA ARG A 544 30.51 2.48 20.90
C ARG A 544 30.24 3.41 19.70
N GLU A 545 30.32 2.88 18.49
CA GLU A 545 30.08 3.60 17.24
C GLU A 545 28.59 3.60 16.84
N ASN A 546 27.80 2.70 17.44
CA ASN A 546 26.38 2.54 17.19
C ASN A 546 25.62 2.34 18.51
N GLU A 547 25.63 3.36 19.36
CA GLU A 547 25.10 3.27 20.74
C GLU A 547 23.60 2.98 20.77
N ALA A 548 22.86 3.44 19.75
CA ALA A 548 21.44 3.16 19.60
C ALA A 548 21.17 1.81 18.89
N GLY A 549 22.19 1.10 18.43
CA GLY A 549 22.04 -0.14 17.68
C GLY A 549 21.24 0.01 16.38
N LEU A 550 21.34 1.13 15.67
CA LEU A 550 20.60 1.33 14.42
C LEU A 550 21.02 0.31 13.35
N ARG A 551 20.05 -0.20 12.59
CA ARG A 551 20.31 -1.14 11.47
C ARG A 551 20.98 -0.47 10.27
N LEU A 552 20.68 0.82 10.08
CA LEU A 552 21.15 1.65 8.97
C LEU A 552 21.55 3.03 9.51
N ALA A 553 22.32 3.78 8.72
CA ALA A 553 22.61 5.17 9.03
C ALA A 553 21.32 5.99 9.09
N LYS A 554 21.29 7.05 9.91
CA LYS A 554 20.11 7.92 10.09
C LYS A 554 19.56 8.45 8.76
N ALA A 555 20.45 8.85 7.84
CA ALA A 555 20.12 9.33 6.50
C ALA A 555 19.40 8.32 5.59
N GLU A 556 19.51 7.02 5.87
CA GLU A 556 18.95 5.94 5.05
C GLU A 556 17.77 5.27 5.74
N LEU A 557 17.78 5.22 7.07
CA LEU A 557 16.87 4.41 7.88
C LEU A 557 15.38 4.68 7.62
N CYS A 558 14.99 5.95 7.57
CA CYS A 558 13.61 6.32 7.25
C CYS A 558 13.36 6.18 5.73
N GLY A 559 14.37 6.54 4.95
CA GLY A 559 14.35 6.54 3.49
C GLY A 559 14.18 5.17 2.86
N THR A 560 14.40 4.05 3.55
CA THR A 560 14.15 2.71 2.98
C THR A 560 12.67 2.42 2.79
N CYS A 561 11.85 2.64 3.82
CA CYS A 561 10.41 2.43 3.72
C CYS A 561 9.70 3.62 3.05
N HIS A 562 10.33 4.80 3.12
CA HIS A 562 9.85 6.02 2.50
C HIS A 562 10.50 6.35 1.16
N GLU A 563 11.29 5.44 0.58
CA GLU A 563 12.14 5.68 -0.61
C GLU A 563 11.34 6.31 -1.75
N GLU A 564 10.23 5.66 -2.05
CA GLU A 564 9.28 6.02 -3.10
C GLU A 564 8.11 6.86 -2.59
N LYS A 565 8.10 7.21 -1.30
CA LYS A 565 7.02 7.95 -0.66
C LYS A 565 7.22 9.45 -0.81
N TRP A 566 6.10 10.16 -0.82
CA TRP A 566 6.02 11.60 -1.05
C TRP A 566 6.98 12.42 -0.19
N GLN A 567 7.17 12.06 1.09
CA GLN A 567 8.04 12.80 2.01
C GLN A 567 9.51 12.77 1.59
N ASN A 568 10.06 11.57 1.33
CA ASN A 568 11.45 11.43 0.94
C ASN A 568 11.66 11.93 -0.49
N ALA A 569 10.73 11.61 -1.40
CA ALA A 569 10.79 12.05 -2.79
C ALA A 569 10.82 13.58 -2.92
N LEU A 570 10.11 14.32 -2.06
CA LEU A 570 10.19 15.78 -2.00
C LEU A 570 11.49 16.25 -1.33
N LEU A 571 11.88 15.65 -0.20
CA LEU A 571 13.10 16.01 0.52
C LEU A 571 14.36 15.89 -0.36
N GLU A 572 14.43 14.83 -1.16
CA GLU A 572 15.49 14.55 -2.13
C GLU A 572 15.29 15.30 -3.47
N GLY A 573 14.10 15.84 -3.71
CA GLY A 573 13.72 16.46 -4.98
C GLY A 573 13.58 15.48 -6.14
N THR A 574 13.50 14.16 -5.90
CA THR A 574 13.48 13.09 -6.91
C THR A 574 12.06 12.68 -7.35
N ALA A 575 11.02 13.38 -6.88
CA ALA A 575 9.64 12.98 -7.13
C ALA A 575 9.28 12.84 -8.62
N GLY A 576 9.83 13.68 -9.51
CA GLY A 576 9.65 13.56 -10.96
C GLY A 576 10.33 12.30 -11.55
N GLU A 577 11.53 11.97 -11.09
CA GLU A 577 12.29 10.77 -11.51
C GLU A 577 11.57 9.48 -11.10
N LEU A 578 10.90 9.54 -9.95
CA LEU A 578 10.10 8.48 -9.36
C LEU A 578 8.66 8.39 -9.90
N GLY A 579 8.28 9.24 -10.85
CA GLY A 579 6.91 9.32 -11.39
C GLY A 579 5.85 9.72 -10.35
N SER A 580 6.26 10.29 -9.22
CA SER A 580 5.38 10.77 -8.15
C SER A 580 5.05 12.26 -8.30
N ALA A 581 5.73 12.96 -9.20
CA ALA A 581 5.46 14.32 -9.65
C ALA A 581 5.47 14.35 -11.19
N TYR A 582 4.78 15.33 -11.77
CA TYR A 582 4.94 15.72 -13.15
C TYR A 582 5.77 17.01 -13.26
N GLU A 583 6.97 16.88 -13.80
CA GLU A 583 7.86 18.00 -14.11
C GLU A 583 7.63 18.48 -15.53
N TYR A 584 7.22 19.75 -15.68
CA TYR A 584 6.81 20.29 -16.96
C TYR A 584 8.01 20.50 -17.89
N PRO A 585 7.89 20.14 -19.19
CA PRO A 585 8.97 20.30 -20.15
C PRO A 585 9.50 21.74 -20.22
N GLY A 586 10.83 21.89 -20.25
CA GLY A 586 11.49 23.19 -20.33
C GLY A 586 11.52 23.99 -19.03
N LYS A 587 10.94 23.47 -17.94
CA LYS A 587 11.07 24.03 -16.59
C LYS A 587 12.27 23.42 -15.86
N THR A 588 12.75 24.10 -14.82
CA THR A 588 13.84 23.61 -13.98
C THR A 588 13.36 23.58 -12.54
N TYR A 589 13.66 22.49 -11.85
CA TYR A 589 13.19 22.24 -10.50
C TYR A 589 14.36 22.16 -9.52
N SER A 590 14.20 22.79 -8.35
CA SER A 590 15.24 22.79 -7.31
C SER A 590 15.34 21.41 -6.66
N ARG A 591 16.49 20.75 -6.79
CA ARG A 591 16.78 19.47 -6.13
C ARG A 591 17.38 19.64 -4.72
N THR A 592 17.74 20.87 -4.35
CA THR A 592 18.48 21.15 -3.12
C THR A 592 17.56 21.54 -1.97
N ASN A 593 17.72 20.90 -0.81
CA ASN A 593 17.13 21.35 0.44
C ASN A 593 18.22 21.48 1.52
N PRO A 594 18.37 22.66 2.18
CA PRO A 594 19.29 22.85 3.30
C PRO A 594 19.10 21.88 4.48
N HIS A 595 17.92 21.30 4.64
CA HIS A 595 17.59 20.35 5.70
C HIS A 595 17.79 18.88 5.29
N ASN A 596 18.20 18.60 4.05
CA ASN A 596 18.61 17.26 3.62
C ASN A 596 20.06 16.99 4.09
N THR A 597 20.21 16.66 5.37
CA THR A 597 21.50 16.45 6.06
C THR A 597 21.80 14.96 6.27
N GLU A 598 22.89 14.62 6.97
CA GLU A 598 23.16 13.22 7.37
C GLU A 598 22.16 12.66 8.42
N GLU A 599 21.36 13.53 9.05
CA GLU A 599 20.30 13.11 9.98
C GLU A 599 18.90 13.09 9.35
N LYS A 600 18.71 13.77 8.20
CA LYS A 600 17.45 13.88 7.44
C LYS A 600 16.21 13.96 8.36
N CYS A 601 15.31 12.98 8.26
CA CYS A 601 14.04 12.93 8.99
C CYS A 601 14.23 12.94 10.51
N VAL A 602 15.27 12.26 11.02
CA VAL A 602 15.57 12.13 12.45
C VAL A 602 15.81 13.51 13.08
N LEU A 603 16.46 14.42 12.34
CA LEU A 603 16.74 15.78 12.78
C LEU A 603 15.49 16.47 13.32
N CYS A 604 14.39 16.43 12.57
CA CYS A 604 13.15 17.13 12.91
C CYS A 604 12.19 16.23 13.69
N HIS A 605 11.88 15.03 13.17
CA HIS A 605 10.81 14.20 13.68
C HIS A 605 11.16 13.47 14.99
N MET A 606 12.45 13.24 15.25
CA MET A 606 12.90 12.55 16.47
C MET A 606 13.57 13.49 17.48
N SER A 607 13.60 14.79 17.21
CA SER A 607 14.17 15.77 18.14
C SER A 607 13.51 15.67 19.52
N THR A 608 14.32 15.59 20.58
CA THR A 608 13.84 15.49 21.97
C THR A 608 13.91 16.83 22.71
N VAL A 609 14.20 17.93 21.99
CA VAL A 609 14.37 19.28 22.55
C VAL A 609 13.07 19.78 23.20
N VAL A 610 11.92 19.46 22.61
CA VAL A 610 10.60 19.68 23.24
C VAL A 610 10.37 18.58 24.27
N THR A 611 10.20 18.94 25.53
CA THR A 611 10.20 18.01 26.69
C THR A 611 8.82 17.78 27.30
N GLU A 612 7.82 18.41 26.73
CA GLU A 612 6.44 18.39 27.19
C GLU A 612 5.84 16.98 27.10
N VAL A 613 5.17 16.61 28.18
CA VAL A 613 4.52 15.31 28.37
C VAL A 613 3.03 15.48 28.58
N ASP A 614 2.26 14.42 28.36
CA ASP A 614 0.84 14.34 28.70
C ASP A 614 0.61 13.99 30.19
N ALA A 615 -0.66 13.76 30.55
CA ALA A 615 -1.05 13.41 31.91
C ALA A 615 -0.46 12.07 32.40
N ASN A 616 -0.03 11.20 31.49
CA ASN A 616 0.60 9.92 31.79
C ASN A 616 2.13 10.00 31.78
N GLY A 617 2.70 11.21 31.64
CA GLY A 617 4.15 11.43 31.60
C GLY A 617 4.80 11.04 30.27
N ILE A 618 4.02 10.85 29.21
CA ILE A 618 4.53 10.45 27.89
C ILE A 618 4.76 11.68 27.03
N ARG A 619 5.92 11.76 26.38
CA ARG A 619 6.26 12.83 25.44
C ARG A 619 5.15 13.05 24.41
N LYS A 620 4.87 14.32 24.11
CA LYS A 620 3.85 14.72 23.14
C LYS A 620 4.37 14.82 21.71
N LEU A 621 5.61 15.28 21.54
CA LEU A 621 6.24 15.62 20.26
C LEU A 621 7.65 15.07 20.16
N GLY A 622 8.11 14.81 18.93
CA GLY A 622 9.48 14.34 18.72
C GLY A 622 9.72 12.94 19.30
N GLY A 623 10.97 12.61 19.60
CA GLY A 623 11.33 11.28 20.12
C GLY A 623 10.75 10.14 19.28
N HIS A 624 10.16 9.13 19.92
CA HIS A 624 9.53 8.01 19.23
C HIS A 624 8.05 8.25 18.87
N THR A 625 7.49 9.41 19.22
CA THR A 625 6.18 9.83 18.69
C THR A 625 6.25 10.16 17.21
N MET A 626 7.42 10.63 16.74
CA MET A 626 7.68 11.15 15.39
C MET A 626 6.83 12.37 15.01
N ARG A 627 6.11 12.95 15.97
CA ARG A 627 5.12 14.01 15.73
C ARG A 627 5.79 15.38 15.74
N MET A 628 5.35 16.24 14.82
CA MET A 628 5.73 17.66 14.78
C MET A 628 4.70 18.58 15.47
N ARG A 629 3.48 18.08 15.71
CA ARG A 629 2.35 18.83 16.28
C ARG A 629 1.49 17.93 17.18
N ASP A 630 1.05 18.47 18.30
CA ASP A 630 0.14 17.85 19.27
C ASP A 630 -1.10 18.72 19.35
N ALA A 631 -2.27 18.12 19.15
CA ALA A 631 -3.60 18.71 18.98
C ALA A 631 -4.16 19.42 20.22
N GLY A 632 -3.32 19.68 21.23
CA GLY A 632 -3.74 20.34 22.46
C GLY A 632 -4.89 19.66 23.22
N PRO A 633 -5.46 20.37 24.21
CA PRO A 633 -6.64 19.91 24.95
C PRO A 633 -7.94 19.79 24.14
N ASP A 634 -8.10 20.49 23.02
CA ASP A 634 -9.33 20.46 22.24
C ASP A 634 -9.43 19.23 21.30
N GLY A 635 -8.29 18.56 21.09
CA GLY A 635 -8.18 17.34 20.29
C GLY A 635 -8.27 17.60 18.79
N LYS A 636 -8.02 18.81 18.31
CA LYS A 636 -8.01 19.17 16.88
C LYS A 636 -6.64 19.65 16.46
N LEU A 637 -6.16 19.11 15.35
CA LEU A 637 -4.94 19.61 14.74
C LEU A 637 -5.23 20.89 13.98
N GLY A 638 -4.55 21.97 14.32
CA GLY A 638 -4.46 23.17 13.50
C GLY A 638 -3.43 23.07 12.37
N GLY A 639 -3.22 24.20 11.69
CA GLY A 639 -2.29 24.33 10.58
C GLY A 639 -2.91 23.96 9.23
N PHE A 640 -2.10 23.98 8.17
CA PHE A 640 -2.61 23.81 6.81
C PHE A 640 -2.99 22.36 6.50
N GLY A 641 -4.02 22.16 5.67
CA GLY A 641 -4.40 20.84 5.15
C GLY A 641 -5.86 20.43 5.40
N PRO A 642 -6.29 19.28 4.86
CA PRO A 642 -7.60 18.73 5.15
C PRO A 642 -7.70 18.28 6.61
N ALA A 643 -8.90 18.36 7.19
CA ALA A 643 -9.15 17.92 8.55
C ALA A 643 -9.03 16.38 8.65
N PRO A 644 -8.35 15.84 9.67
CA PRO A 644 -8.16 14.40 9.83
C PRO A 644 -9.48 13.63 9.95
N ASP A 645 -10.49 14.24 10.57
CA ASP A 645 -11.80 13.65 10.88
C ASP A 645 -12.85 13.91 9.78
N ASN A 646 -12.57 14.85 8.88
CA ASN A 646 -13.34 15.13 7.68
C ASN A 646 -12.38 15.58 6.55
N PRO A 647 -11.92 14.66 5.69
CA PRO A 647 -11.00 14.97 4.60
C PRO A 647 -11.50 16.04 3.61
N ASN A 648 -12.82 16.30 3.59
CA ASN A 648 -13.43 17.35 2.76
C ASN A 648 -13.47 18.73 3.44
N ALA A 649 -13.21 18.81 4.75
CA ALA A 649 -13.08 20.05 5.49
C ALA A 649 -11.61 20.49 5.55
N VAL A 650 -11.40 21.80 5.66
CA VAL A 650 -10.08 22.43 5.79
C VAL A 650 -9.79 22.67 7.27
N ARG A 651 -8.58 22.37 7.72
CA ARG A 651 -8.09 22.78 9.04
C ARG A 651 -7.94 24.30 9.08
N GLU A 652 -8.31 24.89 10.21
CA GLU A 652 -8.06 26.32 10.42
C GLU A 652 -6.55 26.58 10.54
N GLY A 653 -6.07 27.69 9.98
CA GLY A 653 -4.65 27.98 9.82
C GLY A 653 -3.86 27.99 11.14
N HIS A 654 -4.54 28.20 12.28
CA HIS A 654 -3.96 28.16 13.63
C HIS A 654 -5.05 27.80 14.67
N GLU A 655 -5.07 26.56 15.17
CA GLU A 655 -5.71 26.25 16.45
C GLU A 655 -4.76 26.74 17.56
N ALA A 656 -5.27 27.52 18.51
CA ALA A 656 -4.44 28.32 19.42
C ALA A 656 -3.75 27.52 20.54
N ASP A 657 -4.12 26.25 20.72
CA ASP A 657 -3.65 25.37 21.80
C ASP A 657 -2.66 24.28 21.34
N ASP A 658 -2.37 24.20 20.03
CA ASP A 658 -1.41 23.25 19.48
C ASP A 658 0.00 23.46 20.07
N LEU A 659 0.62 22.37 20.52
CA LEU A 659 2.05 22.37 20.81
C LEU A 659 2.81 22.01 19.53
N LEU A 660 3.88 22.76 19.23
CA LEU A 660 4.69 22.60 18.01
C LEU A 660 6.13 22.23 18.31
N ASN A 661 6.70 21.33 17.50
CA ASN A 661 8.12 20.97 17.56
C ASN A 661 9.00 21.98 16.81
N THR A 662 8.90 23.26 17.18
CA THR A 662 9.66 24.37 16.55
C THR A 662 11.06 24.53 17.14
N ALA A 663 11.31 23.99 18.34
CA ALA A 663 12.56 24.20 19.07
C ALA A 663 13.80 23.72 18.30
N VAL A 664 13.66 22.66 17.49
CA VAL A 664 14.73 22.16 16.59
C VAL A 664 15.17 23.20 15.56
N CYS A 665 14.27 24.07 15.13
CA CYS A 665 14.53 25.06 14.09
C CYS A 665 15.19 26.34 14.64
N LEU A 666 15.00 26.65 15.93
CA LEU A 666 15.38 27.93 16.53
C LEU A 666 16.90 28.19 16.52
N SER A 667 17.72 27.15 16.37
CA SER A 667 19.18 27.27 16.24
C SER A 667 19.60 28.04 14.98
N CYS A 668 18.82 27.93 13.89
CA CYS A 668 19.07 28.59 12.61
C CYS A 668 18.00 29.64 12.26
N HIS A 669 16.80 29.51 12.81
CA HIS A 669 15.63 30.36 12.55
C HIS A 669 15.14 31.03 13.84
N ALA A 670 15.91 32.00 14.35
CA ALA A 670 15.65 32.62 15.66
C ALA A 670 14.26 33.29 15.81
N ASP A 671 13.67 33.77 14.70
CA ASP A 671 12.36 34.43 14.70
C ASP A 671 11.18 33.48 14.43
N LEU A 672 11.40 32.16 14.47
CA LEU A 672 10.36 31.17 14.18
C LEU A 672 9.38 31.05 15.35
N SER A 673 8.11 31.37 15.12
CA SER A 673 7.02 31.14 16.08
C SER A 673 6.19 29.89 15.77
N ASP A 674 6.12 29.49 14.49
CA ASP A 674 5.36 28.34 14.01
C ASP A 674 6.00 27.75 12.75
N PHE A 675 5.41 26.70 12.19
CA PHE A 675 5.89 26.07 10.96
C PHE A 675 5.63 26.89 9.67
N ASN A 676 4.78 27.92 9.74
CA ASN A 676 4.47 28.81 8.63
C ASN A 676 5.56 29.90 8.47
N TYR A 677 6.81 29.47 8.45
CA TYR A 677 7.97 30.37 8.42
C TYR A 677 7.88 31.34 7.23
N ARG A 678 7.72 32.63 7.53
CA ARG A 678 7.56 33.71 6.53
C ARG A 678 6.43 33.45 5.51
N GLY A 679 5.34 32.79 5.93
CA GLY A 679 4.17 32.55 5.10
C GLY A 679 4.30 31.39 4.10
N LYS A 680 5.40 30.62 4.15
CA LYS A 680 5.69 29.58 3.14
C LYS A 680 4.66 28.46 3.08
N GLN A 681 4.19 27.95 4.23
CA GLN A 681 3.15 26.92 4.22
C GLN A 681 1.81 27.48 3.73
N ALA A 682 1.47 28.71 4.11
CA ALA A 682 0.27 29.39 3.65
C ALA A 682 0.26 29.56 2.12
N GLU A 683 1.39 29.92 1.53
CA GLU A 683 1.54 30.07 0.08
C GLU A 683 1.34 28.75 -0.65
N ILE A 684 2.04 27.68 -0.24
CA ILE A 684 1.88 26.34 -0.82
C ILE A 684 0.43 25.86 -0.69
N TYR A 685 -0.19 26.07 0.48
CA TYR A 685 -1.55 25.66 0.71
C TYR A 685 -2.56 26.41 -0.17
N ALA A 686 -2.40 27.73 -0.33
CA ALA A 686 -3.26 28.54 -1.19
C ALA A 686 -3.18 28.08 -2.66
N LEU A 687 -1.98 27.81 -3.17
CA LEU A 687 -1.79 27.29 -4.53
C LEU A 687 -2.42 25.90 -4.69
N TRP A 688 -2.26 25.04 -3.68
CA TRP A 688 -2.88 23.71 -3.69
C TRP A 688 -4.41 23.77 -3.69
N GLN A 689 -5.02 24.68 -2.92
CA GLN A 689 -6.48 24.89 -2.92
C GLN A 689 -6.97 25.43 -4.27
N GLU A 690 -6.24 26.39 -4.85
CA GLU A 690 -6.56 26.92 -6.18
C GLU A 690 -6.51 25.82 -7.23
N LEU A 691 -5.46 24.98 -7.20
CA LEU A 691 -5.28 23.87 -8.12
C LEU A 691 -6.41 22.84 -8.00
N GLY A 692 -6.76 22.45 -6.77
CA GLY A 692 -7.89 21.55 -6.53
C GLY A 692 -9.23 22.11 -7.00
N THR A 693 -9.43 23.43 -6.90
CA THR A 693 -10.64 24.12 -7.40
C THR A 693 -10.72 24.05 -8.92
N LEU A 694 -9.61 24.32 -9.62
CA LEU A 694 -9.56 24.22 -11.07
C LEU A 694 -9.74 22.78 -11.56
N LEU A 695 -9.08 21.80 -10.93
CA LEU A 695 -9.24 20.38 -11.27
C LEU A 695 -10.69 19.92 -11.15
N LYS A 696 -11.38 20.28 -10.05
CA LYS A 696 -12.82 19.99 -9.89
C LYS A 696 -13.66 20.69 -10.96
N LYS A 697 -13.38 21.96 -11.26
CA LYS A 697 -14.08 22.71 -12.31
C LYS A 697 -14.03 22.00 -13.66
N TYR A 698 -12.88 21.43 -14.03
CA TYR A 698 -12.71 20.71 -15.29
C TYR A 698 -13.22 19.26 -15.26
N ASN A 699 -13.61 18.74 -14.09
CA ASN A 699 -14.03 17.34 -13.91
C ASN A 699 -15.39 17.24 -13.20
N ASN A 700 -16.42 17.89 -13.75
CA ASN A 700 -17.79 17.78 -13.28
C ASN A 700 -18.01 18.10 -11.79
N GLY A 701 -17.13 18.93 -11.20
CA GLY A 701 -17.19 19.35 -9.80
C GLY A 701 -16.53 18.41 -8.79
N ILE A 702 -15.98 17.27 -9.23
CA ILE A 702 -15.38 16.26 -8.36
C ILE A 702 -13.93 15.97 -8.77
N LEU A 703 -13.09 15.59 -7.80
CA LEU A 703 -11.77 15.04 -8.12
C LEU A 703 -11.93 13.53 -8.40
N PRO A 704 -11.13 12.94 -9.29
CA PRO A 704 -11.16 11.50 -9.49
C PRO A 704 -10.82 10.76 -8.18
N GLY A 705 -11.64 9.77 -7.85
CA GLY A 705 -11.39 8.89 -6.71
C GLY A 705 -10.20 7.96 -6.93
N TYR A 706 -9.82 7.23 -5.88
CA TYR A 706 -8.92 6.10 -6.01
C TYR A 706 -9.59 4.97 -6.79
N LYS A 707 -8.80 4.20 -7.53
CA LYS A 707 -9.29 3.06 -8.29
C LYS A 707 -9.85 1.97 -7.34
N PRO A 708 -11.09 1.49 -7.53
CA PRO A 708 -11.66 0.42 -6.70
C PRO A 708 -10.82 -0.86 -6.78
N GLY A 709 -10.66 -1.58 -5.66
CA GLY A 709 -9.85 -2.81 -5.59
C GLY A 709 -8.34 -2.57 -5.47
N ASP A 710 -7.88 -1.35 -5.68
CA ASP A 710 -6.49 -0.95 -5.52
C ASP A 710 -6.25 -0.54 -4.05
N LYS A 711 -6.52 -1.44 -3.10
CA LYS A 711 -6.35 -1.16 -1.65
C LYS A 711 -4.91 -0.84 -1.26
N CYS A 712 -3.97 -1.17 -2.14
CA CYS A 712 -2.58 -0.74 -2.09
C CYS A 712 -2.44 0.78 -2.33
N ALA A 713 -3.32 1.39 -3.13
CA ALA A 713 -3.32 2.80 -3.56
C ALA A 713 -3.41 3.80 -2.42
N THR A 714 -4.24 3.48 -1.43
CA THR A 714 -4.50 4.34 -0.26
C THR A 714 -3.23 4.58 0.53
N CYS A 715 -2.25 3.67 0.45
CA CYS A 715 -0.96 3.77 1.11
C CYS A 715 0.22 3.96 0.14
N HIS A 716 0.15 3.47 -1.11
CA HIS A 716 1.23 3.49 -2.12
C HIS A 716 0.67 3.81 -3.50
N ARG A 717 1.08 4.93 -4.13
CA ARG A 717 1.06 5.26 -5.59
C ARG A 717 -0.11 4.74 -6.46
N GLY A 718 -1.24 4.31 -5.91
CA GLY A 718 -2.16 3.53 -6.72
C GLY A 718 -2.97 4.42 -7.64
N GLY A 719 -3.61 3.75 -8.58
CA GLY A 719 -4.29 4.43 -9.67
C GLY A 719 -5.35 5.38 -9.14
N THR A 720 -5.49 6.52 -9.78
CA THR A 720 -6.74 7.28 -9.72
C THR A 720 -7.60 6.88 -10.90
N LEU A 721 -8.91 7.04 -10.75
CA LEU A 721 -9.79 7.00 -11.90
C LEU A 721 -9.35 8.09 -12.89
N PRO A 722 -9.42 7.84 -14.21
CA PRO A 722 -9.08 8.86 -15.19
C PRO A 722 -10.09 10.02 -15.12
N PHE A 723 -9.68 11.19 -15.62
CA PHE A 723 -10.55 12.34 -15.81
C PHE A 723 -11.53 12.12 -16.98
N ASP A 724 -12.77 12.60 -16.83
CA ASP A 724 -13.81 12.58 -17.86
C ASP A 724 -13.44 13.59 -18.97
N ASN A 725 -12.64 13.18 -19.97
CA ASN A 725 -12.16 13.99 -21.12
C ASN A 725 -10.85 14.77 -20.92
N ASP A 726 -9.76 14.08 -20.61
CA ASP A 726 -8.41 14.65 -20.59
C ASP A 726 -7.46 13.99 -21.62
N PRO A 727 -7.72 14.15 -22.93
CA PRO A 727 -6.95 13.46 -23.97
C PRO A 727 -5.48 13.90 -24.03
N HIS A 728 -5.12 15.03 -23.42
CA HIS A 728 -3.74 15.53 -23.37
C HIS A 728 -3.12 15.40 -21.97
N LEU A 729 -3.76 14.65 -21.05
CA LEU A 729 -3.29 14.39 -19.69
C LEU A 729 -2.95 15.66 -18.89
N VAL A 730 -3.54 16.80 -19.25
CA VAL A 730 -3.26 18.10 -18.61
C VAL A 730 -3.80 18.10 -17.18
N LEU A 731 -5.00 17.55 -16.98
CA LEU A 731 -5.61 17.39 -15.67
C LEU A 731 -4.89 16.30 -14.86
N GLU A 732 -4.56 15.16 -15.47
CA GLU A 732 -3.87 14.04 -14.80
C GLU A 732 -2.47 14.44 -14.31
N ASN A 733 -1.70 15.15 -15.14
CA ASN A 733 -0.37 15.65 -14.80
C ASN A 733 -0.44 16.65 -13.64
N ALA A 734 -1.38 17.60 -13.70
CA ALA A 734 -1.61 18.56 -12.63
C ALA A 734 -2.12 17.89 -11.33
N TYR A 735 -2.97 16.87 -11.47
CA TYR A 735 -3.50 16.11 -10.34
C TYR A 735 -2.42 15.25 -9.66
N THR A 736 -1.45 14.76 -10.42
CA THR A 736 -0.29 14.05 -9.86
C THR A 736 0.48 14.94 -8.87
N ASN A 737 0.75 16.19 -9.24
CA ASN A 737 1.39 17.16 -8.34
C ASN A 737 0.48 17.54 -7.15
N TYR A 738 -0.82 17.71 -7.38
CA TYR A 738 -1.79 17.95 -6.30
C TYR A 738 -1.82 16.82 -5.26
N LYS A 739 -1.78 15.55 -5.70
CA LYS A 739 -1.73 14.36 -4.85
C LYS A 739 -0.41 14.28 -4.08
N LEU A 740 0.72 14.57 -4.72
CA LEU A 740 2.03 14.60 -4.07
C LEU A 740 2.02 15.52 -2.85
N VAL A 741 1.58 16.76 -3.02
CA VAL A 741 1.55 17.76 -1.94
C VAL A 741 0.56 17.38 -0.84
N MET A 742 -0.63 16.89 -1.20
CA MET A 742 -1.63 16.43 -0.24
C MET A 742 -1.09 15.29 0.65
N ASN A 743 -0.40 14.33 0.05
CA ASN A 743 0.06 13.14 0.76
C ASN A 743 1.41 13.34 1.49
N ASP A 744 2.21 14.31 1.06
CA ASP A 744 3.40 14.76 1.77
C ASP A 744 3.08 15.36 3.14
N ARG A 745 2.03 16.19 3.21
CA ARG A 745 1.50 16.85 4.42
C ARG A 745 2.45 17.83 5.11
N SER A 746 3.65 18.09 4.58
CA SER A 746 4.56 19.10 5.13
C SER A 746 4.24 20.51 4.64
N TRP A 747 3.44 20.63 3.57
CA TRP A 747 3.08 21.89 2.91
C TRP A 747 4.31 22.70 2.49
N GLY A 748 5.31 22.00 1.94
CA GLY A 748 6.53 22.59 1.40
C GLY A 748 7.71 22.64 2.37
N ILE A 749 7.59 22.19 3.62
CA ILE A 749 8.76 22.13 4.54
C ILE A 749 9.80 21.12 4.02
N HIS A 750 9.35 19.99 3.46
CA HIS A 750 10.26 19.00 2.92
C HIS A 750 11.02 19.49 1.68
N ASN A 751 10.45 20.37 0.85
CA ASN A 751 11.20 21.11 -0.18
C ASN A 751 10.33 22.23 -0.78
N TYR A 752 10.49 23.45 -0.26
CA TYR A 752 9.60 24.56 -0.59
C TYR A 752 9.72 24.97 -2.06
N GLU A 753 10.95 25.16 -2.56
CA GLU A 753 11.19 25.65 -3.92
C GLU A 753 10.67 24.65 -4.97
N TYR A 754 10.95 23.37 -4.76
CA TYR A 754 10.46 22.30 -5.63
C TYR A 754 8.93 22.25 -5.65
N THR A 755 8.30 22.25 -4.47
CA THR A 755 6.85 22.18 -4.31
C THR A 755 6.15 23.40 -4.93
N LEU A 756 6.71 24.59 -4.70
CA LEU A 756 6.19 25.84 -5.25
C LEU A 756 6.16 25.80 -6.77
N GLN A 757 7.28 25.42 -7.39
CA GLN A 757 7.41 25.36 -8.85
C GLN A 757 6.44 24.35 -9.46
N LEU A 758 6.29 23.15 -8.87
CA LEU A 758 5.34 22.14 -9.33
C LEU A 758 3.90 22.67 -9.33
N LEU A 759 3.46 23.32 -8.24
CA LEU A 759 2.11 23.85 -8.14
C LEU A 759 1.88 25.03 -9.10
N GLN A 760 2.86 25.92 -9.25
CA GLN A 760 2.78 27.06 -10.17
C GLN A 760 2.67 26.60 -11.63
N ASP A 761 3.50 25.63 -12.05
CA ASP A 761 3.45 25.11 -13.42
C ASP A 761 2.17 24.32 -13.67
N SER A 762 1.67 23.57 -12.67
CA SER A 762 0.37 22.92 -12.76
C SER A 762 -0.77 23.91 -12.95
N LEU A 763 -0.80 24.98 -12.14
CA LEU A 763 -1.78 26.05 -12.31
C LEU A 763 -1.67 26.76 -13.65
N GLU A 764 -0.44 27.06 -14.10
CA GLU A 764 -0.19 27.66 -15.42
C GLU A 764 -0.75 26.78 -16.54
N SER A 765 -0.52 25.46 -16.46
CA SER A 765 -1.02 24.51 -17.46
C SER A 765 -2.55 24.44 -17.52
N LEU A 766 -3.24 24.48 -16.37
CA LEU A 766 -4.70 24.48 -16.33
C LEU A 766 -5.29 25.81 -16.82
N LYS A 767 -4.70 26.93 -16.42
CA LYS A 767 -5.13 28.28 -16.84
C LYS A 767 -4.91 28.51 -18.34
N ALA A 768 -3.96 27.82 -18.95
CA ALA A 768 -3.77 27.84 -20.40
C ALA A 768 -4.97 27.21 -21.15
N LEU A 769 -5.73 26.31 -20.53
CA LEU A 769 -6.96 25.75 -21.12
C LEU A 769 -8.11 26.77 -21.19
N GLU A 770 -8.04 27.88 -20.44
CA GLU A 770 -9.03 28.96 -20.49
C GLU A 770 -8.79 29.97 -21.62
N ARG A 771 -7.60 29.93 -22.24
CA ARG A 771 -7.17 30.86 -23.30
C ARG A 771 -7.33 30.22 -24.66
#